data_AF-A0A2A4UA31-F1
#
_entry.id   AF-A0A2A4UA31-F1
#
_cell.length_a   1.000
_cell.length_b   1.000
_cell.length_c   1.000
_cell.angle_alpha   90.00
_cell.angle_beta   90.00
_cell.angle_gamma   90.00
#
_symmetry.space_group_name_H-M   'P 1'
#
loop_
_entity.id
_entity.type
_entity.pdbx_description
1 polymer ?
#
loop_
_entity_poly.entity_id
_entity_poly.type
_entity_poly.pdbx_seq_one_letter_code
_entity_poly.pdbx_strand_id
1 'polypeptide(L)'
;MSRIGTYASQQQLNNYLFKVQDRLNKTMIQVTTEKRAQDYKGIGYDTQRLIGYEIDISTFTRYQKNNDIEDVILKSTEPALTAIESTMSDFRKSMTSFNSDNVVDEDSIRVIQQQAFLAMQGMQSFLNTEVNGRYLFGGNRMDSAPVDLQLSSLEDFQARYDGNTVNYPTSREMHNESFDLSADSAYQVNWLTFKQDADGVTTSAGTSTITASTAQFSNVSVGSTIDITGTASNNGTYEVSAISNGGKTLSIRTVMLTDEAATAAPSLTPTASINSAIAQIDTVTLGGTVGEVGDKYSVIINGTEVSYTTDGTEATLDAIRDKLVLAINANSQVNANITAAADTAGKLTITARTAGRSQNVSASAVNNPASATNDNTAINITTTANAASTFSTNPLTSANFTDLTFNRSAGTITAGKIGSLNGLTVGSTFTISGSAQNNGTYTVETAGPTTITIKQKKLTDEGGSSVLNLGPTTLGYTVNPGDDTISGVATQFSGVSIGDKITVTGATTAGNNGTFTVTAVAVDGSSVDIAEALALTEVGTGDEMAQVTTSAPLTLRFGPGNMTFTNNATANDTITAAAGTFSNLTAGMTITTGGTVSNNSTYTIASVSTDGSSIDVLETLVTETATGDEIAQVALADGSIKSVSYYQGDTFSRTHRVSKNREFNIDLNAQDPAFERAIRAMGMIAQGKFGTAGGLDQLDNQHRIKDAIDLIDLSLKANSSTNAQYEAGFTSSMEQVFIDLGYQRSLIKDTNDNHLRLTGFYQERVAGLENADSLTAITQLLDDQRALEASYQAMATIRQLSLQNFI
;
A
#
# COMPACT_ATOMS: atom_id res chain seq x y z
N MET A 1 36.70 97.03 -5.69
CA MET A 1 36.15 96.32 -6.87
C MET A 1 36.78 94.95 -6.94
N SER A 2 35.97 93.89 -6.91
CA SER A 2 36.42 92.51 -6.96
C SER A 2 37.15 92.23 -8.28
N ARG A 3 38.37 91.69 -8.19
CA ARG A 3 39.08 91.18 -9.36
C ARG A 3 38.41 89.89 -9.82
N ILE A 4 37.57 89.99 -10.84
CA ILE A 4 36.90 88.86 -11.53
C ILE A 4 37.93 87.78 -11.97
N GLY A 5 39.18 88.17 -12.26
CA GLY A 5 40.26 87.23 -12.62
C GLY A 5 40.80 86.35 -11.47
N THR A 6 40.81 86.83 -10.21
CA THR A 6 41.32 86.05 -9.07
C THR A 6 40.29 85.03 -8.59
N TYR A 7 39.00 85.40 -8.63
CA TYR A 7 37.90 84.48 -8.30
C TYR A 7 37.76 83.38 -9.35
N ALA A 8 37.84 83.71 -10.65
CA ALA A 8 37.80 82.71 -11.73
C ALA A 8 38.97 81.71 -11.64
N SER A 9 40.19 82.17 -11.34
CA SER A 9 41.36 81.31 -11.14
C SER A 9 41.23 80.42 -9.90
N GLN A 10 40.71 80.95 -8.80
CA GLN A 10 40.42 80.18 -7.58
C GLN A 10 39.34 79.12 -7.82
N GLN A 11 38.28 79.45 -8.56
CA GLN A 11 37.25 78.49 -8.96
C GLN A 11 37.81 77.40 -9.86
N GLN A 12 38.72 77.72 -10.77
CA GLN A 12 39.41 76.69 -11.58
C GLN A 12 40.31 75.79 -10.73
N LEU A 13 41.08 76.34 -9.79
CA LEU A 13 41.92 75.54 -8.88
C LEU A 13 41.09 74.64 -7.96
N ASN A 14 39.97 75.14 -7.43
CA ASN A 14 39.03 74.31 -6.67
C ASN A 14 38.46 73.18 -7.54
N ASN A 15 38.10 73.48 -8.80
CA ASN A 15 37.64 72.45 -9.74
C ASN A 15 38.72 71.41 -10.07
N TYR A 16 39.99 71.82 -10.19
CA TYR A 16 41.11 70.88 -10.35
C TYR A 16 41.34 70.05 -9.09
N LEU A 17 41.30 70.67 -7.90
CA LEU A 17 41.44 69.99 -6.62
C LEU A 17 40.34 68.93 -6.43
N PHE A 18 39.07 69.27 -6.68
CA PHE A 18 37.97 68.33 -6.60
C PHE A 18 38.11 67.18 -7.61
N LYS A 19 38.59 67.45 -8.82
CA LYS A 19 38.87 66.40 -9.82
C LYS A 19 39.99 65.47 -9.36
N VAL A 20 41.08 66.01 -8.81
CA VAL A 20 42.20 65.20 -8.30
C VAL A 20 41.75 64.37 -7.09
N GLN A 21 40.99 64.95 -6.16
CA GLN A 21 40.41 64.23 -5.02
C GLN A 21 39.46 63.10 -5.47
N ASP A 22 38.62 63.35 -6.48
CA ASP A 22 37.72 62.33 -7.05
C ASP A 22 38.51 61.20 -7.72
N ARG A 23 39.53 61.52 -8.53
CA ARG A 23 40.41 60.50 -9.13
C ARG A 23 41.18 59.71 -8.08
N LEU A 24 41.77 60.38 -7.10
CA LEU A 24 42.49 59.76 -5.99
C LEU A 24 41.59 58.78 -5.22
N ASN A 25 40.35 59.17 -4.91
CA ASN A 25 39.38 58.28 -4.28
C ASN A 25 39.03 57.08 -5.16
N LYS A 26 38.79 57.29 -6.46
CA LYS A 26 38.52 56.21 -7.41
C LYS A 26 39.68 55.23 -7.52
N THR A 27 40.91 55.72 -7.64
CA THR A 27 42.09 54.88 -7.75
C THR A 27 42.39 54.17 -6.42
N MET A 28 42.17 54.81 -5.27
CA MET A 28 42.23 54.12 -3.96
C MET A 28 41.22 52.98 -3.89
N ILE A 29 39.99 53.19 -4.34
CA ILE A 29 38.96 52.14 -4.41
C ILE A 29 39.42 51.01 -5.34
N GLN A 30 39.95 51.30 -6.54
CA GLN A 30 40.45 50.28 -7.47
C GLN A 30 41.61 49.48 -6.88
N VAL A 31 42.55 50.12 -6.18
CA VAL A 31 43.66 49.45 -5.50
C VAL A 31 43.18 48.58 -4.34
N THR A 32 42.19 49.06 -3.57
CA THR A 32 41.68 48.34 -2.40
C THR A 32 40.78 47.16 -2.77
N THR A 33 39.97 47.33 -3.83
CA THR A 33 39.03 46.29 -4.28
C THR A 33 39.63 45.36 -5.33
N GLU A 34 40.77 45.72 -5.92
CA GLU A 34 41.37 45.09 -7.10
C GLU A 34 40.45 45.05 -8.34
N LYS A 35 39.34 45.80 -8.32
CA LYS A 35 38.34 45.86 -9.38
C LYS A 35 38.38 47.21 -10.10
N ARG A 36 38.16 47.19 -11.41
CA ARG A 36 38.14 48.35 -12.31
C ARG A 36 37.01 49.32 -11.98
N ALA A 37 35.88 48.83 -11.51
CA ALA A 37 34.73 49.62 -11.07
C ALA A 37 33.93 48.90 -9.98
N GLN A 38 33.19 49.66 -9.16
CA GLN A 38 32.30 49.12 -8.14
C GLN A 38 30.91 48.76 -8.67
N ASP A 39 30.54 49.31 -9.82
CA ASP A 39 29.27 49.08 -10.48
C ASP A 39 29.49 48.73 -11.96
N TYR A 40 28.51 48.06 -12.55
CA TYR A 40 28.53 47.75 -13.97
C TYR A 40 28.60 49.01 -14.84
N LYS A 41 28.03 50.14 -14.38
CA LYS A 41 28.10 51.41 -15.10
C LYS A 41 29.55 51.88 -15.31
N GLY A 42 30.44 51.66 -14.34
CA GLY A 42 31.87 51.99 -14.44
C GLY A 42 32.67 51.07 -15.36
N ILE A 43 32.10 49.92 -15.79
CA ILE A 43 32.72 49.00 -16.75
C ILE A 43 32.41 49.41 -18.20
N GLY A 44 31.29 50.12 -18.44
CA GLY A 44 30.96 50.71 -19.74
C GLY A 44 30.42 49.72 -20.75
N TYR A 45 30.88 49.77 -22.00
CA TYR A 45 30.41 48.91 -23.10
C TYR A 45 30.65 47.41 -22.86
N ASP A 46 31.63 47.05 -22.02
CA ASP A 46 31.92 45.65 -21.71
C ASP A 46 30.90 45.01 -20.75
N THR A 47 30.01 45.80 -20.14
CA THR A 47 29.00 45.34 -19.17
C THR A 47 28.14 44.21 -19.71
N GLN A 48 27.62 44.34 -20.94
CA GLN A 48 26.76 43.31 -21.53
C GLN A 48 27.49 41.99 -21.72
N ARG A 49 28.79 42.06 -22.05
CA ARG A 49 29.65 40.89 -22.25
C ARG A 49 29.99 40.24 -20.90
N LEU A 50 30.30 41.04 -19.89
CA LEU A 50 30.53 40.59 -18.52
C LEU A 50 29.32 39.82 -17.98
N ILE A 51 28.14 40.44 -18.00
CA ILE A 51 26.89 39.83 -17.53
C ILE A 51 26.59 38.53 -18.29
N GLY A 52 26.82 38.52 -19.62
CA GLY A 52 26.65 37.31 -20.43
C GLY A 52 27.53 36.16 -19.95
N TYR A 53 28.81 36.42 -19.67
CA TYR A 53 29.73 35.41 -19.13
C TYR A 53 29.33 34.95 -17.72
N GLU A 54 28.89 35.84 -16.85
CA GLU A 54 28.41 35.48 -15.50
C GLU A 54 27.16 34.58 -15.55
N ILE A 55 26.22 34.86 -16.46
CA ILE A 55 25.03 34.03 -16.69
C ILE A 55 25.42 32.65 -17.21
N ASP A 56 26.37 32.57 -18.15
CA ASP A 56 26.86 31.31 -18.69
C ASP A 56 27.57 30.47 -17.61
N ILE A 57 28.45 31.10 -16.81
CA ILE A 57 29.10 30.45 -15.65
C ILE A 57 28.06 29.89 -14.68
N SER A 58 27.07 30.70 -14.30
CA SER A 58 25.98 30.29 -13.40
C SER A 58 25.20 29.10 -13.97
N THR A 59 24.91 29.14 -15.27
CA THR A 59 24.17 28.09 -15.99
C THR A 59 24.96 26.79 -16.04
N PHE A 60 26.25 26.82 -16.40
CA PHE A 60 27.11 25.64 -16.43
C PHE A 60 27.31 25.06 -15.04
N THR A 61 27.53 25.89 -14.02
CA THR A 61 27.67 25.44 -12.63
C THR A 61 26.40 24.73 -12.13
N ARG A 62 25.21 25.22 -12.51
CA ARG A 62 23.93 24.55 -12.18
C ARG A 62 23.81 23.20 -12.88
N TYR A 63 24.16 23.11 -14.17
CA TYR A 63 24.17 21.82 -14.87
C TYR A 63 25.16 20.84 -14.24
N GLN A 64 26.36 21.28 -13.88
CA GLN A 64 27.35 20.43 -13.21
C GLN A 64 26.79 19.84 -11.91
N LYS A 65 26.22 20.66 -11.04
CA LYS A 65 25.62 20.19 -9.78
C LYS A 65 24.50 19.16 -10.01
N ASN A 66 23.62 19.41 -10.98
CA ASN A 66 22.55 18.48 -11.31
C ASN A 66 23.10 17.17 -11.89
N ASN A 67 24.12 17.25 -12.74
CA ASN A 67 24.80 16.11 -13.33
C ASN A 67 25.55 15.28 -12.29
N ASP A 68 26.20 15.92 -11.32
CA ASP A 68 26.90 15.24 -10.23
C ASP A 68 25.91 14.45 -9.35
N ILE A 69 24.73 15.00 -9.09
CA ILE A 69 23.65 14.29 -8.37
C ILE A 69 23.20 13.06 -9.17
N GLU A 70 23.00 13.22 -10.48
CA GLU A 70 22.56 12.11 -11.33
C GLU A 70 23.65 11.03 -11.47
N ASP A 71 24.93 11.39 -11.64
CA ASP A 71 26.02 10.39 -11.68
C ASP A 71 26.12 9.59 -10.38
N VAL A 72 25.86 10.22 -9.22
CA VAL A 72 25.78 9.47 -7.94
C VAL A 72 24.64 8.45 -7.98
N ILE A 73 23.46 8.80 -8.47
CA ILE A 73 22.30 7.89 -8.58
C ILE A 73 22.62 6.73 -9.54
N LEU A 74 23.12 7.03 -10.74
CA LEU A 74 23.48 6.03 -11.73
C LEU A 74 24.59 5.10 -11.22
N LYS A 75 25.61 5.66 -10.54
CA LYS A 75 26.69 4.89 -9.92
C LYS A 75 26.18 4.01 -8.77
N SER A 76 25.18 4.46 -8.00
CA SER A 76 24.55 3.65 -6.95
C SER A 76 23.64 2.55 -7.50
N THR A 77 23.20 2.66 -8.76
CA THR A 77 22.40 1.62 -9.44
C THR A 77 23.28 0.44 -9.88
N GLU A 78 24.55 0.70 -10.24
CA GLU A 78 25.50 -0.29 -10.76
C GLU A 78 25.69 -1.52 -9.85
N PRO A 79 25.91 -1.40 -8.51
CA PRO A 79 26.04 -2.57 -7.64
C PRO A 79 24.78 -3.44 -7.58
N ALA A 80 23.58 -2.83 -7.62
CA ALA A 80 22.32 -3.56 -7.62
C ALA A 80 22.16 -4.37 -8.92
N LEU A 81 22.52 -3.78 -10.06
CA LEU A 81 22.50 -4.47 -11.36
C LEU A 81 23.49 -5.64 -11.41
N THR A 82 24.70 -5.48 -10.86
CA THR A 82 25.67 -6.58 -10.78
C THR A 82 25.17 -7.74 -9.92
N ALA A 83 24.51 -7.44 -8.80
CA ALA A 83 23.93 -8.47 -7.94
C ALA A 83 22.76 -9.20 -8.62
N ILE A 84 21.94 -8.46 -9.38
CA ILE A 84 20.87 -9.01 -10.22
C ILE A 84 21.44 -9.95 -11.30
N GLU A 85 22.45 -9.51 -12.06
CA GLU A 85 23.09 -10.32 -13.11
C GLU A 85 23.71 -11.60 -12.54
N SER A 86 24.36 -11.52 -11.37
CA SER A 86 24.91 -12.69 -10.67
C SER A 86 23.81 -13.66 -10.28
N THR A 87 22.71 -13.16 -9.70
CA THR A 87 21.57 -13.98 -9.29
C THR A 87 20.97 -14.75 -10.47
N MET A 88 20.74 -14.05 -11.60
CA MET A 88 20.30 -14.66 -12.85
C MET A 88 21.28 -15.71 -13.37
N SER A 89 22.57 -15.37 -13.40
CA SER A 89 23.63 -16.25 -13.92
C SER A 89 23.79 -17.52 -13.08
N ASP A 90 23.71 -17.41 -11.76
CA ASP A 90 23.86 -18.54 -10.86
C ASP A 90 22.63 -19.45 -10.90
N PHE A 91 21.41 -18.89 -10.91
CA PHE A 91 20.21 -19.70 -11.10
C PHE A 91 20.19 -20.40 -12.46
N ARG A 92 20.63 -19.72 -13.54
CA ARG A 92 20.79 -20.33 -14.86
C ARG A 92 21.75 -21.53 -14.84
N LYS A 93 22.87 -21.43 -14.11
CA LYS A 93 23.81 -22.56 -13.97
C LYS A 93 23.15 -23.73 -13.25
N SER A 94 22.44 -23.47 -12.14
CA SER A 94 21.67 -24.51 -11.44
C SER A 94 20.66 -25.19 -12.35
N MET A 95 19.88 -24.41 -13.12
CA MET A 95 18.91 -24.93 -14.09
C MET A 95 19.55 -25.76 -15.20
N THR A 96 20.71 -25.32 -15.71
CA THR A 96 21.44 -26.06 -16.74
C THR A 96 21.92 -27.42 -16.22
N SER A 97 22.46 -27.45 -14.98
CA SER A 97 22.89 -28.70 -14.33
C SER A 97 21.71 -29.63 -14.07
N PHE A 98 20.62 -29.10 -13.51
CA PHE A 98 19.40 -29.85 -13.25
C PHE A 98 18.83 -30.48 -14.54
N ASN A 99 18.80 -29.71 -15.63
CA ASN A 99 18.34 -30.18 -16.93
C ASN A 99 19.29 -31.22 -17.58
N SER A 100 20.61 -31.08 -17.42
CA SER A 100 21.57 -32.05 -17.99
C SER A 100 21.53 -33.40 -17.28
N ASP A 101 21.30 -33.38 -15.97
CA ASP A 101 21.29 -34.57 -15.14
C ASP A 101 19.95 -35.33 -15.25
N ASN A 102 18.95 -34.74 -15.93
CA ASN A 102 17.61 -35.28 -16.16
C ASN A 102 16.96 -35.80 -14.87
N VAL A 103 17.12 -35.03 -13.80
CA VAL A 103 16.77 -35.46 -12.45
C VAL A 103 15.31 -35.16 -12.16
N VAL A 104 14.56 -36.20 -11.76
CA VAL A 104 13.12 -36.10 -11.46
C VAL A 104 12.78 -36.60 -10.06
N ASP A 105 13.77 -36.77 -9.19
CA ASP A 105 13.53 -37.13 -7.80
C ASP A 105 13.05 -35.93 -6.97
N GLU A 106 12.37 -36.25 -5.87
CA GLU A 106 11.72 -35.27 -5.00
C GLU A 106 12.70 -34.26 -4.39
N ASP A 107 13.87 -34.71 -3.93
CA ASP A 107 14.83 -33.84 -3.27
C ASP A 107 15.43 -32.84 -4.25
N SER A 108 15.81 -33.31 -5.44
CA SER A 108 16.36 -32.46 -6.49
C SER A 108 15.36 -31.43 -7.01
N ILE A 109 14.09 -31.82 -7.20
CA ILE A 109 13.01 -30.90 -7.59
C ILE A 109 12.77 -29.86 -6.49
N ARG A 110 12.68 -30.28 -5.23
CA ARG A 110 12.49 -29.35 -4.11
C ARG A 110 13.65 -28.35 -4.00
N VAL A 111 14.89 -28.81 -4.22
CA VAL A 111 16.08 -27.94 -4.20
C VAL A 111 16.04 -26.91 -5.32
N ILE A 112 15.76 -27.29 -6.57
CA ILE A 112 15.73 -26.32 -7.67
C ILE A 112 14.58 -25.32 -7.53
N GLN A 113 13.42 -25.75 -7.02
CA GLN A 113 12.29 -24.87 -6.73
C GLN A 113 12.60 -23.89 -5.59
N GLN A 114 13.26 -24.36 -4.53
CA GLN A 114 13.72 -23.49 -3.44
C GLN A 114 14.76 -22.48 -3.92
N GLN A 115 15.70 -22.89 -4.78
CA GLN A 115 16.67 -21.98 -5.38
C GLN A 115 15.99 -20.93 -6.27
N ALA A 116 14.97 -21.33 -7.05
CA ALA A 116 14.18 -20.41 -7.86
C ALA A 116 13.49 -19.35 -6.99
N PHE A 117 12.81 -19.77 -5.92
CA PHE A 117 12.15 -18.86 -4.99
C PHE A 117 13.13 -17.92 -4.27
N LEU A 118 14.27 -18.44 -3.79
CA LEU A 118 15.31 -17.61 -3.17
C LEU A 118 15.91 -16.60 -4.17
N ALA A 119 16.10 -17.00 -5.43
CA ALA A 119 16.55 -16.09 -6.47
C ALA A 119 15.53 -14.96 -6.71
N MET A 120 14.23 -15.25 -6.69
CA MET A 120 13.18 -14.21 -6.77
C MET A 120 13.23 -13.26 -5.57
N GLN A 121 13.41 -13.77 -4.35
CA GLN A 121 13.55 -12.93 -3.16
C GLN A 121 14.80 -12.04 -3.23
N GLY A 122 15.91 -12.58 -3.76
CA GLY A 122 17.12 -11.81 -4.05
C GLY A 122 16.85 -10.69 -5.06
N MET A 123 16.19 -11.02 -6.17
CA MET A 123 15.77 -10.05 -7.19
C MET A 123 14.89 -8.94 -6.60
N GLN A 124 13.87 -9.29 -5.81
CA GLN A 124 13.03 -8.31 -5.11
C GLN A 124 13.88 -7.40 -4.20
N SER A 125 14.79 -7.97 -3.42
CA SER A 125 15.67 -7.20 -2.53
C SER A 125 16.53 -6.20 -3.29
N PHE A 126 17.13 -6.59 -4.43
CA PHE A 126 17.98 -5.69 -5.21
C PHE A 126 17.17 -4.64 -5.98
N LEU A 127 16.00 -5.00 -6.51
CA LEU A 127 15.10 -4.06 -7.18
C LEU A 127 14.44 -3.08 -6.19
N ASN A 128 14.43 -3.40 -4.90
CA ASN A 128 14.05 -2.49 -3.82
C ASN A 128 15.25 -1.74 -3.21
N THR A 129 16.38 -1.61 -3.93
CA THR A 129 17.52 -0.80 -3.45
C THR A 129 17.11 0.66 -3.29
N GLU A 130 17.43 1.21 -2.12
CA GLU A 130 17.11 2.58 -1.73
C GLU A 130 18.39 3.43 -1.59
N VAL A 131 18.34 4.66 -2.11
CA VAL A 131 19.41 5.65 -1.95
C VAL A 131 18.79 6.97 -1.47
N ASN A 132 19.14 7.41 -0.26
CA ASN A 132 18.65 8.65 0.35
C ASN A 132 17.12 8.76 0.44
N GLY A 133 16.40 7.72 0.88
CA GLY A 133 14.93 7.77 0.98
C GLY A 133 14.21 7.56 -0.35
N ARG A 134 14.92 7.14 -1.40
CA ARG A 134 14.37 6.98 -2.76
C ARG A 134 14.71 5.63 -3.35
N TYR A 135 13.69 4.91 -3.79
CA TYR A 135 13.86 3.66 -4.54
C TYR A 135 14.35 3.92 -5.96
N LEU A 136 15.33 3.13 -6.42
CA LEU A 136 15.98 3.33 -7.71
C LEU A 136 15.16 2.82 -8.90
N PHE A 137 14.37 1.76 -8.71
CA PHE A 137 13.69 1.03 -9.79
C PHE A 137 12.16 1.26 -9.85
N GLY A 138 11.64 2.27 -9.15
CA GLY A 138 10.20 2.56 -9.05
C GLY A 138 9.62 3.52 -10.09
N GLY A 139 10.43 4.01 -11.03
CA GLY A 139 10.00 5.08 -11.94
C GLY A 139 9.92 6.43 -11.21
N ASN A 140 8.82 7.17 -11.37
CA ASN A 140 8.59 8.40 -10.61
C ASN A 140 8.10 8.15 -9.17
N ARG A 141 7.52 6.98 -8.89
CA ARG A 141 7.20 6.50 -7.53
C ARG A 141 8.47 6.08 -6.80
N MET A 142 9.02 7.00 -6.01
CA MET A 142 10.29 6.83 -5.30
C MET A 142 10.10 6.59 -3.79
N ASP A 143 8.90 6.77 -3.25
CA ASP A 143 8.56 6.76 -1.81
C ASP A 143 8.00 5.42 -1.30
N SER A 144 7.79 4.45 -2.19
CA SER A 144 7.32 3.09 -1.87
C SER A 144 8.19 2.04 -2.55
N ALA A 145 8.36 0.88 -1.89
CA ALA A 145 9.08 -0.24 -2.47
C ALA A 145 8.47 -0.63 -3.83
N PRO A 146 9.24 -0.64 -4.92
CA PRO A 146 8.71 -0.85 -6.25
C PRO A 146 8.39 -2.31 -6.59
N VAL A 147 8.95 -3.26 -5.84
CA VAL A 147 8.71 -4.70 -6.05
C VAL A 147 8.19 -5.36 -4.80
N ASP A 148 7.08 -6.08 -4.94
CA ASP A 148 6.53 -6.94 -3.89
C ASP A 148 5.96 -8.22 -4.51
N LEU A 149 6.59 -9.35 -4.23
CA LEU A 149 6.10 -10.68 -4.65
C LEU A 149 4.91 -11.15 -3.83
N GLN A 150 4.56 -10.45 -2.74
CA GLN A 150 3.43 -10.73 -1.84
C GLN A 150 3.49 -12.11 -1.17
N LEU A 151 4.68 -12.72 -1.08
CA LEU A 151 4.88 -14.10 -0.65
C LEU A 151 6.19 -14.26 0.14
N SER A 152 6.14 -14.93 1.29
CA SER A 152 7.27 -15.08 2.22
C SER A 152 8.03 -16.40 2.13
N SER A 153 7.39 -17.46 1.65
CA SER A 153 7.98 -18.80 1.57
C SER A 153 7.63 -19.52 0.26
N LEU A 154 8.41 -20.56 -0.07
CA LEU A 154 8.10 -21.45 -1.20
C LEU A 154 6.74 -22.13 -1.01
N GLU A 155 6.37 -22.47 0.23
CA GLU A 155 5.09 -23.09 0.53
C GLU A 155 3.92 -22.14 0.25
N ASP A 156 4.01 -20.88 0.67
CA ASP A 156 3.01 -19.85 0.34
C ASP A 156 2.93 -19.64 -1.18
N PHE A 157 4.09 -19.64 -1.84
CA PHE A 157 4.17 -19.50 -3.29
C PHE A 157 3.47 -20.67 -4.01
N GLN A 158 3.73 -21.90 -3.60
CA GLN A 158 3.13 -23.09 -4.20
C GLN A 158 1.65 -23.27 -3.83
N ALA A 159 1.22 -22.73 -2.69
CA ALA A 159 -0.20 -22.68 -2.32
C ALA A 159 -0.97 -21.70 -3.21
N ARG A 160 -0.34 -20.59 -3.60
CA ARG A 160 -0.92 -19.61 -4.53
C ARG A 160 -0.84 -20.05 -5.99
N TYR A 161 0.32 -20.59 -6.39
CA TYR A 161 0.61 -21.06 -7.74
C TYR A 161 0.87 -22.56 -7.71
N ASP A 162 -0.22 -23.34 -7.80
CA ASP A 162 -0.17 -24.79 -7.74
C ASP A 162 0.35 -25.43 -9.04
N GLY A 163 0.46 -24.64 -10.12
CA GLY A 163 0.90 -25.09 -11.45
C GLY A 163 -0.10 -26.00 -12.17
N ASN A 164 -1.35 -26.05 -11.71
CA ASN A 164 -2.42 -26.87 -12.28
C ASN A 164 -3.73 -26.06 -12.47
N THR A 165 -4.23 -25.45 -11.40
CA THR A 165 -5.42 -24.56 -11.46
C THR A 165 -5.04 -23.09 -11.55
N VAL A 166 -3.91 -22.72 -10.92
CA VAL A 166 -3.35 -21.38 -10.96
C VAL A 166 -1.90 -21.49 -11.37
N ASN A 167 -1.63 -21.14 -12.63
CA ASN A 167 -0.27 -21.05 -13.13
C ASN A 167 0.30 -19.66 -12.89
N TYR A 168 1.60 -19.61 -12.59
CA TYR A 168 2.37 -18.38 -12.63
C TYR A 168 2.37 -17.82 -14.06
N PRO A 169 2.23 -16.50 -14.26
CA PRO A 169 2.14 -15.89 -15.58
C PRO A 169 3.24 -16.35 -16.54
N THR A 170 2.89 -16.72 -17.77
CA THR A 170 3.84 -17.25 -18.77
C THR A 170 4.24 -16.25 -19.87
N SER A 171 3.59 -15.09 -19.94
CA SER A 171 3.92 -13.96 -20.83
C SER A 171 4.06 -12.65 -20.06
N ARG A 172 4.62 -11.64 -20.72
CA ARG A 172 4.96 -10.35 -20.11
C ARG A 172 3.73 -9.52 -19.85
N GLU A 173 2.75 -9.59 -20.75
CA GLU A 173 1.47 -8.90 -20.67
C GLU A 173 0.72 -9.37 -19.42
N MET A 174 0.69 -10.68 -19.18
CA MET A 174 0.06 -11.28 -18.00
C MET A 174 0.79 -10.93 -16.70
N HIS A 175 2.13 -10.87 -16.72
CA HIS A 175 2.93 -10.61 -15.53
C HIS A 175 2.92 -9.12 -15.10
N ASN A 176 2.71 -8.21 -16.05
CA ASN A 176 2.63 -6.76 -15.83
C ASN A 176 1.19 -6.22 -15.78
N GLU A 177 0.20 -7.11 -15.70
CA GLU A 177 -1.18 -6.70 -15.67
C GLU A 177 -1.49 -5.92 -14.39
N SER A 178 -2.09 -4.74 -14.53
CA SER A 178 -2.38 -3.85 -13.41
C SER A 178 -3.81 -3.32 -13.53
N PHE A 179 -4.69 -3.83 -12.67
CA PHE A 179 -6.02 -3.28 -12.46
C PHE A 179 -6.50 -3.55 -11.03
N ASP A 180 -7.38 -2.68 -10.56
CA ASP A 180 -8.07 -2.83 -9.28
C ASP A 180 -9.55 -2.49 -9.53
N LEU A 181 -10.38 -3.53 -9.62
CA LEU A 181 -11.80 -3.43 -9.86
C LEU A 181 -12.54 -3.69 -8.56
N SER A 182 -12.98 -2.61 -7.92
CA SER A 182 -13.79 -2.64 -6.70
C SER A 182 -15.21 -2.14 -6.94
N ALA A 183 -15.51 -1.68 -8.16
CA ALA A 183 -16.82 -1.20 -8.56
C ALA A 183 -16.99 -1.28 -10.08
N ASP A 184 -18.23 -1.30 -10.52
CA ASP A 184 -18.58 -1.14 -11.93
C ASP A 184 -18.28 0.27 -12.45
N SER A 185 -17.99 0.39 -13.76
CA SER A 185 -17.81 1.70 -14.42
C SER A 185 -19.08 2.55 -14.47
N ALA A 186 -20.26 1.93 -14.42
CA ALA A 186 -21.53 2.64 -14.28
C ALA A 186 -22.00 2.71 -12.82
N TYR A 187 -21.12 2.36 -11.88
CA TYR A 187 -21.38 2.34 -10.43
C TYR A 187 -22.62 1.53 -10.05
N GLN A 188 -22.91 0.46 -10.81
CA GLN A 188 -23.97 -0.46 -10.47
C GLN A 188 -23.59 -1.25 -9.21
N VAL A 189 -24.56 -1.42 -8.32
CA VAL A 189 -24.45 -2.34 -7.19
C VAL A 189 -24.55 -3.79 -7.68
N ASN A 190 -24.00 -4.75 -6.95
CA ASN A 190 -24.03 -6.17 -7.31
C ASN A 190 -23.40 -6.42 -8.68
N TRP A 191 -22.32 -5.70 -8.95
CA TRP A 191 -21.72 -5.67 -10.26
C TRP A 191 -20.99 -6.96 -10.65
N LEU A 192 -20.91 -7.95 -9.75
CA LEU A 192 -20.33 -9.26 -9.98
C LEU A 192 -21.33 -10.37 -9.64
N THR A 193 -21.36 -11.41 -10.48
CA THR A 193 -22.07 -12.67 -10.24
C THR A 193 -21.10 -13.82 -10.42
N PHE A 194 -21.02 -14.70 -9.42
CA PHE A 194 -20.16 -15.87 -9.44
C PHE A 194 -20.99 -17.09 -9.78
N LYS A 195 -20.51 -17.87 -10.73
CA LYS A 195 -21.13 -19.14 -11.11
C LYS A 195 -20.11 -20.26 -11.07
N GLN A 196 -20.51 -21.31 -10.40
CA GLN A 196 -19.91 -22.62 -10.43
C GLN A 196 -19.70 -23.10 -11.88
N ASP A 197 -18.67 -23.90 -12.08
CA ASP A 197 -18.49 -24.73 -13.26
C ASP A 197 -19.63 -25.72 -13.53
N ALA A 198 -19.72 -26.17 -14.78
CA ALA A 198 -20.87 -26.95 -15.25
C ALA A 198 -20.90 -28.40 -14.71
N ASP A 199 -19.82 -28.90 -14.12
CA ASP A 199 -19.71 -30.29 -13.66
C ASP A 199 -20.09 -30.48 -12.18
N GLY A 200 -20.03 -29.43 -11.35
CA GLY A 200 -20.43 -29.47 -9.95
C GLY A 200 -19.46 -30.25 -9.04
N VAL A 201 -18.25 -30.59 -9.51
CA VAL A 201 -17.34 -31.52 -8.84
C VAL A 201 -16.27 -30.79 -8.04
N THR A 202 -16.36 -30.85 -6.70
CA THR A 202 -15.47 -30.11 -5.77
C THR A 202 -14.01 -30.61 -5.71
N THR A 203 -13.60 -31.53 -6.59
CA THR A 203 -12.28 -32.19 -6.54
C THR A 203 -11.56 -32.22 -7.87
N SER A 204 -12.19 -31.74 -8.95
CA SER A 204 -11.58 -31.71 -10.29
C SER A 204 -11.47 -30.27 -10.74
N ALA A 205 -10.38 -29.93 -11.43
CA ALA A 205 -10.23 -28.60 -11.99
C ALA A 205 -11.26 -28.38 -13.11
N GLY A 206 -12.12 -27.38 -12.95
CA GLY A 206 -13.14 -26.98 -13.91
C GLY A 206 -12.99 -25.52 -14.36
N THR A 207 -14.03 -25.00 -15.00
CA THR A 207 -14.09 -23.60 -15.45
C THR A 207 -15.33 -22.93 -14.88
N SER A 208 -15.13 -22.13 -13.84
CA SER A 208 -16.18 -21.29 -13.25
C SER A 208 -16.23 -19.93 -13.96
N THR A 209 -17.31 -19.18 -13.78
CA THR A 209 -17.46 -17.87 -14.43
C THR A 209 -17.80 -16.76 -13.46
N ILE A 210 -17.26 -15.57 -13.74
CA ILE A 210 -17.54 -14.34 -13.04
C ILE A 210 -18.11 -13.37 -14.07
N THR A 211 -19.34 -12.92 -13.88
CA THR A 211 -20.00 -12.00 -14.81
C THR A 211 -20.17 -10.64 -14.17
N ALA A 212 -19.65 -9.61 -14.85
CA ALA A 212 -19.86 -8.23 -14.51
C ALA A 212 -21.11 -7.63 -15.17
N SER A 213 -21.69 -6.62 -14.54
CA SER A 213 -22.85 -5.88 -15.07
C SER A 213 -22.51 -5.10 -16.35
N THR A 214 -21.34 -4.45 -16.39
CA THR A 214 -20.78 -3.83 -17.60
C THR A 214 -19.51 -4.55 -18.07
N ALA A 215 -18.96 -4.11 -19.21
CA ALA A 215 -17.79 -4.72 -19.82
C ALA A 215 -16.47 -4.35 -19.09
N GLN A 216 -16.41 -4.59 -17.77
CA GLN A 216 -15.26 -4.27 -16.92
C GLN A 216 -13.99 -5.03 -17.31
N PHE A 217 -14.15 -6.21 -17.90
CA PHE A 217 -13.06 -7.13 -18.18
C PHE A 217 -12.52 -7.02 -19.60
N SER A 218 -12.92 -6.01 -20.38
CA SER A 218 -12.46 -5.86 -21.77
C SER A 218 -10.94 -5.70 -21.91
N ASN A 219 -10.28 -5.20 -20.87
CA ASN A 219 -8.83 -4.99 -20.84
C ASN A 219 -8.08 -6.01 -19.98
N VAL A 220 -8.77 -7.06 -19.51
CA VAL A 220 -8.11 -8.15 -18.78
C VAL A 220 -7.40 -9.06 -19.79
N SER A 221 -6.25 -9.64 -19.45
CA SER A 221 -5.57 -10.61 -20.31
C SER A 221 -5.95 -12.03 -19.92
N VAL A 222 -6.19 -12.89 -20.93
CA VAL A 222 -6.35 -14.33 -20.70
C VAL A 222 -5.01 -14.93 -20.26
N GLY A 223 -5.05 -15.74 -19.20
CA GLY A 223 -3.93 -16.37 -18.51
C GLY A 223 -3.33 -15.53 -17.38
N SER A 224 -3.84 -14.31 -17.17
CA SER A 224 -3.48 -13.50 -16.00
C SER A 224 -4.04 -14.10 -14.72
N THR A 225 -3.38 -13.77 -13.61
CA THR A 225 -3.81 -14.15 -12.27
C THR A 225 -4.55 -12.99 -11.62
N ILE A 226 -5.71 -13.29 -11.01
CA ILE A 226 -6.55 -12.33 -10.30
C ILE A 226 -6.75 -12.74 -8.85
N ASP A 227 -6.79 -11.76 -7.96
CA ASP A 227 -7.24 -11.93 -6.59
C ASP A 227 -8.69 -11.46 -6.46
N ILE A 228 -9.50 -12.31 -5.84
CA ILE A 228 -10.86 -12.00 -5.45
C ILE A 228 -10.88 -11.89 -3.93
N THR A 229 -11.38 -10.76 -3.43
CA THR A 229 -11.49 -10.50 -1.99
C THR A 229 -12.81 -9.84 -1.66
N GLY A 230 -13.30 -9.97 -0.42
CA GLY A 230 -14.57 -9.33 -0.01
C GLY A 230 -15.84 -10.07 -0.44
N THR A 231 -15.72 -11.30 -0.93
CA THR A 231 -16.84 -12.23 -1.15
C THR A 231 -17.05 -13.13 0.07
N ALA A 232 -18.19 -13.81 0.16
CA ALA A 232 -18.50 -14.70 1.28
C ALA A 232 -17.70 -16.01 1.23
N SER A 233 -17.58 -16.62 0.05
CA SER A 233 -16.96 -17.94 -0.12
C SER A 233 -15.99 -18.05 -1.31
N ASN A 234 -15.90 -17.02 -2.15
CA ASN A 234 -15.12 -17.03 -3.39
C ASN A 234 -13.82 -16.22 -3.31
N ASN A 235 -13.30 -15.99 -2.10
CA ASN A 235 -12.03 -15.28 -1.91
C ASN A 235 -10.87 -16.20 -2.25
N GLY A 236 -9.92 -15.69 -3.03
CA GLY A 236 -8.77 -16.47 -3.44
C GLY A 236 -8.11 -15.91 -4.68
N THR A 237 -7.08 -16.61 -5.13
CA THR A 237 -6.34 -16.31 -6.35
C THR A 237 -6.79 -17.28 -7.45
N TYR A 238 -7.05 -16.76 -8.66
CA TYR A 238 -7.56 -17.54 -9.78
C TYR A 238 -6.87 -17.17 -11.09
N GLU A 239 -6.77 -18.13 -12.02
CA GLU A 239 -6.28 -17.89 -13.38
C GLU A 239 -7.45 -17.63 -14.34
N VAL A 240 -7.36 -16.56 -15.13
CA VAL A 240 -8.36 -16.23 -16.15
C VAL A 240 -8.16 -17.14 -17.37
N SER A 241 -9.11 -18.03 -17.66
CA SER A 241 -9.03 -18.94 -18.81
C SER A 241 -9.65 -18.39 -20.09
N ALA A 242 -10.63 -17.50 -19.99
CA ALA A 242 -11.23 -16.85 -21.15
C ALA A 242 -11.96 -15.56 -20.75
N ILE A 243 -12.15 -14.68 -21.74
CA ILE A 243 -12.99 -13.48 -21.62
C ILE A 243 -14.05 -13.55 -22.69
N SER A 244 -15.30 -13.37 -22.30
CA SER A 244 -16.44 -13.50 -23.21
C SER A 244 -17.44 -12.37 -23.03
N ASN A 245 -18.48 -12.41 -23.87
CA ASN A 245 -19.61 -11.47 -23.82
C ASN A 245 -19.20 -9.99 -23.92
N GLY A 246 -18.18 -9.70 -24.74
CA GLY A 246 -17.68 -8.35 -24.98
C GLY A 246 -16.86 -7.76 -23.82
N GLY A 247 -16.30 -8.59 -22.93
CA GLY A 247 -15.57 -8.15 -21.74
C GLY A 247 -16.42 -8.11 -20.49
N LYS A 248 -17.60 -8.76 -20.48
CA LYS A 248 -18.47 -8.84 -19.31
C LYS A 248 -18.24 -10.09 -18.48
N THR A 249 -17.70 -11.17 -19.04
CA THR A 249 -17.57 -12.43 -18.31
C THR A 249 -16.15 -12.93 -18.34
N LEU A 250 -15.56 -13.14 -17.16
CA LEU A 250 -14.36 -13.93 -16.97
C LEU A 250 -14.75 -15.40 -16.81
N SER A 251 -14.06 -16.27 -17.52
CA SER A 251 -13.95 -17.69 -17.18
C SER A 251 -12.65 -17.87 -16.42
N ILE A 252 -12.70 -18.60 -15.30
CA ILE A 252 -11.54 -18.85 -14.46
C ILE A 252 -11.31 -20.35 -14.27
N ARG A 253 -10.05 -20.76 -14.15
CA ARG A 253 -9.71 -22.12 -13.68
C ARG A 253 -9.83 -22.16 -12.17
N THR A 254 -10.57 -23.13 -11.67
CA THR A 254 -10.72 -23.40 -10.24
C THR A 254 -11.24 -24.82 -10.07
N VAL A 255 -11.06 -25.40 -8.88
CA VAL A 255 -11.75 -26.64 -8.50
C VAL A 255 -13.25 -26.40 -8.24
N MET A 256 -13.62 -25.19 -7.81
CA MET A 256 -15.02 -24.77 -7.65
C MET A 256 -15.09 -23.27 -7.29
N LEU A 257 -16.06 -22.54 -7.83
CA LEU A 257 -16.65 -21.40 -7.13
C LEU A 257 -17.98 -21.85 -6.52
N THR A 258 -18.42 -21.22 -5.44
CA THR A 258 -19.82 -21.31 -5.02
C THR A 258 -20.65 -20.31 -5.79
N ASP A 259 -21.83 -20.74 -6.28
CA ASP A 259 -22.82 -19.85 -6.88
C ASP A 259 -23.17 -18.74 -5.87
N GLU A 260 -22.83 -17.50 -6.22
CA GLU A 260 -23.15 -16.32 -5.41
C GLU A 260 -23.80 -15.28 -6.32
N ALA A 261 -25.06 -14.93 -6.00
CA ALA A 261 -25.70 -13.72 -6.49
C ALA A 261 -25.54 -12.63 -5.42
N ALA A 262 -25.00 -11.49 -5.79
CA ALA A 262 -24.62 -10.45 -4.83
C ALA A 262 -25.81 -9.58 -4.40
N THR A 263 -25.84 -9.21 -3.12
CA THR A 263 -26.65 -8.13 -2.51
C THR A 263 -25.81 -7.52 -1.37
N ALA A 264 -25.72 -6.18 -1.20
CA ALA A 264 -24.54 -5.49 -0.61
C ALA A 264 -24.71 -4.74 0.75
N ALA A 265 -23.58 -4.31 1.38
CA ALA A 265 -23.36 -3.00 2.09
C ALA A 265 -21.85 -2.66 2.40
N PRO A 266 -21.43 -1.38 2.59
CA PRO A 266 -20.05 -0.82 2.38
C PRO A 266 -19.02 -0.87 3.55
N SER A 267 -17.73 -0.67 3.26
CA SER A 267 -16.56 -0.82 4.19
C SER A 267 -15.56 0.37 4.20
N LEU A 268 -14.96 0.66 5.37
CA LEU A 268 -13.81 1.57 5.58
C LEU A 268 -12.56 0.75 6.00
N THR A 269 -11.46 0.82 5.23
CA THR A 269 -10.17 0.19 5.56
C THR A 269 -9.05 1.24 5.73
N PRO A 270 -8.40 1.33 6.91
CA PRO A 270 -7.08 1.93 7.03
C PRO A 270 -5.99 0.91 6.72
N THR A 271 -4.98 1.32 5.94
CA THR A 271 -3.77 0.52 5.68
C THR A 271 -2.94 0.37 6.95
N ALA A 272 -2.66 -0.86 7.39
CA ALA A 272 -1.57 -1.16 8.30
C ALA A 272 -0.97 -2.54 8.01
N SER A 273 0.36 -2.58 7.89
CA SER A 273 1.18 -3.78 7.73
C SER A 273 1.03 -4.71 8.94
N ILE A 274 0.66 -5.96 8.70
CA ILE A 274 0.55 -6.98 9.75
C ILE A 274 1.90 -7.70 9.84
N ASN A 275 2.69 -7.44 10.88
CA ASN A 275 3.79 -8.34 11.23
C ASN A 275 3.27 -9.32 12.29
N SER A 276 3.10 -10.59 11.90
CA SER A 276 2.78 -11.68 12.83
C SER A 276 3.82 -11.74 13.95
N ALA A 277 3.38 -11.93 15.19
CA ALA A 277 4.30 -12.05 16.33
C ALA A 277 5.22 -13.27 16.14
N ILE A 278 6.51 -13.13 16.44
CA ILE A 278 7.51 -14.20 16.33
C ILE A 278 7.88 -14.68 17.74
N ALA A 279 7.94 -16.00 17.95
CA ALA A 279 8.38 -16.60 19.21
C ALA A 279 9.90 -16.58 19.34
N GLN A 280 10.41 -16.27 20.53
CA GLN A 280 11.83 -16.33 20.82
C GLN A 280 12.32 -17.79 20.81
N ILE A 281 13.43 -18.03 20.14
CA ILE A 281 14.16 -19.30 20.15
C ILE A 281 15.58 -19.03 20.62
N ASP A 282 15.99 -19.75 21.65
CA ASP A 282 17.34 -19.72 22.21
C ASP A 282 17.98 -21.11 22.09
N THR A 283 19.27 -21.16 21.76
CA THR A 283 20.06 -22.40 21.71
C THR A 283 21.11 -22.37 22.82
N VAL A 284 21.07 -23.36 23.71
CA VAL A 284 22.08 -23.57 24.75
C VAL A 284 23.02 -24.68 24.31
N THR A 285 24.31 -24.38 24.28
CA THR A 285 25.38 -25.34 23.98
C THR A 285 26.12 -25.69 25.27
N LEU A 286 26.19 -26.99 25.58
CA LEU A 286 26.94 -27.56 26.70
C LEU A 286 28.31 -28.04 26.20
N GLY A 287 29.34 -27.83 27.01
CA GLY A 287 30.68 -28.35 26.78
C GLY A 287 31.36 -28.73 28.10
N GLY A 288 32.40 -29.54 28.03
CA GLY A 288 33.14 -30.04 29.19
C GLY A 288 33.44 -31.52 29.09
N THR A 289 34.25 -32.02 29.99
CA THR A 289 34.61 -33.43 30.10
C THR A 289 33.45 -34.24 30.72
N VAL A 290 33.13 -35.41 30.15
CA VAL A 290 32.01 -36.27 30.57
C VAL A 290 32.45 -37.32 31.59
N GLY A 291 31.51 -37.82 32.40
CA GLY A 291 31.78 -38.81 33.44
C GLY A 291 32.33 -38.23 34.75
N GLU A 292 32.33 -36.91 34.90
CA GLU A 292 32.74 -36.23 36.13
C GLU A 292 31.55 -36.08 37.09
N VAL A 293 31.76 -36.35 38.38
CA VAL A 293 30.71 -36.25 39.41
C VAL A 293 30.67 -34.84 39.97
N GLY A 294 29.48 -34.24 40.02
CA GLY A 294 29.21 -33.01 40.76
C GLY A 294 29.26 -31.71 39.94
N ASP A 295 29.51 -31.80 38.62
CA ASP A 295 29.45 -30.66 37.72
C ASP A 295 28.01 -30.19 37.53
N LYS A 296 27.78 -28.88 37.61
CA LYS A 296 26.43 -28.31 37.56
C LYS A 296 26.24 -27.53 36.25
N TYR A 297 25.27 -27.94 35.45
CA TYR A 297 24.80 -27.20 34.27
C TYR A 297 23.44 -26.58 34.58
N SER A 298 23.34 -25.27 34.40
CA SER A 298 22.15 -24.49 34.74
C SER A 298 21.66 -23.67 33.55
N VAL A 299 20.34 -23.60 33.39
CA VAL A 299 19.65 -22.63 32.55
C VAL A 299 18.76 -21.76 33.43
N ILE A 300 18.86 -20.45 33.27
CA ILE A 300 18.07 -19.47 34.01
C ILE A 300 17.05 -18.88 33.04
N ILE A 301 15.75 -19.04 33.34
CA ILE A 301 14.64 -18.52 32.52
C ILE A 301 13.84 -17.54 33.38
N ASN A 302 13.81 -16.27 32.98
CA ASN A 302 13.15 -15.17 33.71
C ASN A 302 13.52 -15.12 35.20
N GLY A 303 14.79 -15.42 35.52
CA GLY A 303 15.32 -15.45 36.89
C GLY A 303 15.09 -16.76 37.65
N THR A 304 14.40 -17.75 37.08
CA THR A 304 14.27 -19.09 37.67
C THR A 304 15.40 -19.98 37.17
N GLU A 305 16.28 -20.42 38.07
CA GLU A 305 17.35 -21.37 37.74
C GLU A 305 16.81 -22.81 37.74
N VAL A 306 17.01 -23.51 36.63
CA VAL A 306 16.85 -24.97 36.54
C VAL A 306 18.21 -25.56 36.24
N SER A 307 18.61 -26.57 37.02
CA SER A 307 19.94 -27.14 36.91
C SER A 307 19.95 -28.64 36.97
N TYR A 308 20.95 -29.22 36.33
CA TYR A 308 21.32 -30.62 36.45
C TYR A 308 22.74 -30.74 37.01
N THR A 309 22.94 -31.62 37.99
CA THR A 309 24.25 -31.94 38.54
C THR A 309 24.63 -33.35 38.12
N THR A 310 25.80 -33.50 37.49
CA THR A 310 26.26 -34.78 36.96
C THR A 310 26.51 -35.80 38.07
N ASP A 311 26.12 -37.04 37.82
CA ASP A 311 26.29 -38.16 38.74
C ASP A 311 27.47 -39.07 38.36
N GLY A 312 28.17 -38.74 37.27
CA GLY A 312 29.33 -39.46 36.75
C GLY A 312 28.97 -40.68 35.89
N THR A 313 27.67 -40.96 35.70
CA THR A 313 27.19 -42.05 34.84
C THR A 313 26.94 -41.60 33.41
N GLU A 314 27.00 -40.30 33.12
CA GLU A 314 26.76 -39.75 31.80
C GLU A 314 27.93 -40.02 30.85
N ALA A 315 27.69 -40.87 29.85
CA ALA A 315 28.70 -41.22 28.86
C ALA A 315 28.92 -40.15 27.77
N THR A 316 28.00 -39.18 27.63
CA THR A 316 28.05 -38.13 26.61
C THR A 316 27.45 -36.81 27.13
N LEU A 317 27.79 -35.69 26.47
CA LEU A 317 27.14 -34.40 26.72
C LEU A 317 25.63 -34.44 26.40
N ASP A 318 25.21 -35.33 25.49
CA ASP A 318 23.79 -35.57 25.19
C ASP A 318 23.04 -36.15 26.38
N ALA A 319 23.67 -37.07 27.13
CA ALA A 319 23.06 -37.63 28.34
C ALA A 319 22.88 -36.56 29.43
N ILE A 320 23.81 -35.60 29.53
CA ILE A 320 23.70 -34.44 30.42
C ILE A 320 22.61 -33.48 29.93
N ARG A 321 22.60 -33.16 28.63
CA ARG A 321 21.58 -32.34 27.98
C ARG A 321 20.18 -32.90 28.20
N ASP A 322 19.96 -34.20 27.99
CA ASP A 322 18.64 -34.81 28.06
C ASP A 322 18.08 -34.78 29.50
N LYS A 323 18.93 -35.02 30.50
CA LYS A 323 18.55 -34.85 31.90
C LYS A 323 18.22 -33.39 32.24
N LEU A 324 18.94 -32.42 31.65
CA LEU A 324 18.66 -30.99 31.81
C LEU A 324 17.36 -30.56 31.10
N VAL A 325 17.10 -31.05 29.88
CA VAL A 325 15.83 -30.83 29.13
C VAL A 325 14.65 -31.38 29.92
N LEU A 326 14.77 -32.59 30.47
CA LEU A 326 13.75 -33.17 31.35
C LEU A 326 13.52 -32.31 32.60
N ALA A 327 14.59 -31.81 33.24
CA ALA A 327 14.46 -30.93 34.40
C ALA A 327 13.76 -29.61 34.07
N ILE A 328 14.06 -29.01 32.90
CA ILE A 328 13.44 -27.77 32.44
C ILE A 328 11.95 -27.97 32.16
N ASN A 329 11.59 -29.03 31.44
CA ASN A 329 10.20 -29.33 31.12
C ASN A 329 9.40 -29.84 32.34
N ALA A 330 10.05 -30.41 33.36
CA ALA A 330 9.38 -30.81 34.61
C ALA A 330 9.12 -29.62 35.56
N ASN A 331 9.83 -28.50 35.40
CA ASN A 331 9.65 -27.32 36.24
C ASN A 331 8.37 -26.55 35.83
N SER A 332 7.37 -26.52 36.71
CA SER A 332 6.05 -25.95 36.42
C SER A 332 6.06 -24.43 36.17
N GLN A 333 7.00 -23.67 36.73
CA GLN A 333 7.11 -22.23 36.54
C GLN A 333 7.76 -21.87 35.19
N VAL A 334 8.71 -22.70 34.75
CA VAL A 334 9.44 -22.51 33.49
C VAL A 334 8.65 -23.08 32.31
N ASN A 335 8.10 -24.30 32.43
CA ASN A 335 7.32 -24.95 31.37
C ASN A 335 6.03 -24.19 31.01
N ALA A 336 5.50 -23.32 31.88
CA ALA A 336 4.40 -22.44 31.52
C ALA A 336 4.75 -21.43 30.41
N ASN A 337 6.02 -21.06 30.26
CA ASN A 337 6.47 -19.98 29.38
C ASN A 337 7.32 -20.46 28.19
N ILE A 338 8.02 -21.58 28.34
CA ILE A 338 8.92 -22.12 27.31
C ILE A 338 8.74 -23.65 27.15
N THR A 339 9.26 -24.20 26.05
CA THR A 339 9.49 -25.64 25.85
C THR A 339 10.96 -25.85 25.56
N ALA A 340 11.62 -26.78 26.26
CA ALA A 340 12.97 -27.21 25.93
C ALA A 340 12.96 -28.50 25.09
N ALA A 341 13.82 -28.60 24.09
CA ALA A 341 13.98 -29.80 23.28
C ALA A 341 15.47 -30.10 23.04
N ALA A 342 15.79 -31.37 22.84
CA ALA A 342 17.10 -31.77 22.34
C ALA A 342 17.26 -31.27 20.89
N ASP A 343 18.40 -30.69 20.58
CA ASP A 343 18.79 -30.31 19.22
C ASP A 343 19.93 -31.24 18.76
N THR A 344 21.05 -30.69 18.29
CA THR A 344 22.24 -31.45 17.90
C THR A 344 23.12 -31.81 19.12
N ALA A 345 24.25 -32.50 18.88
CA ALA A 345 25.11 -33.01 19.93
C ALA A 345 25.52 -31.92 20.95
N GLY A 346 25.21 -32.13 22.23
CA GLY A 346 25.47 -31.22 23.34
C GLY A 346 24.62 -29.94 23.33
N LYS A 347 23.61 -29.81 22.46
CA LYS A 347 22.78 -28.59 22.33
C LYS A 347 21.32 -28.86 22.62
N LEU A 348 20.69 -27.93 23.34
CA LEU A 348 19.24 -27.89 23.51
C LEU A 348 18.67 -26.57 22.99
N THR A 349 17.45 -26.61 22.46
CA THR A 349 16.66 -25.44 22.08
C THR A 349 15.63 -25.12 23.15
N ILE A 350 15.41 -23.83 23.39
CA ILE A 350 14.41 -23.29 24.29
C ILE A 350 13.51 -22.39 23.45
N THR A 351 12.24 -22.78 23.30
CA THR A 351 11.26 -22.08 22.47
C THR A 351 10.20 -21.44 23.36
N ALA A 352 9.96 -20.14 23.21
CA ALA A 352 8.86 -19.46 23.90
C ALA A 352 7.51 -20.01 23.45
N ARG A 353 6.62 -20.31 24.40
CA ARG A 353 5.27 -20.82 24.11
C ARG A 353 4.32 -19.74 23.57
N THR A 354 4.63 -18.46 23.79
CA THR A 354 3.82 -17.32 23.32
C THR A 354 4.68 -16.38 22.51
N ALA A 355 4.35 -16.22 21.23
CA ALA A 355 5.03 -15.29 20.33
C ALA A 355 4.88 -13.83 20.79
N GLY A 356 5.92 -13.02 20.59
CA GLY A 356 5.93 -11.60 20.96
C GLY A 356 6.19 -11.28 22.44
N ARG A 357 6.33 -12.28 23.31
CA ARG A 357 6.74 -12.09 24.71
C ARG A 357 8.19 -12.51 24.92
N SER A 358 9.07 -11.55 25.17
CA SER A 358 10.49 -11.81 25.38
C SER A 358 10.70 -12.62 26.66
N GLN A 359 11.60 -13.60 26.57
CA GLN A 359 12.08 -14.42 27.66
C GLN A 359 13.54 -14.04 27.94
N ASN A 360 13.89 -13.86 29.22
CA ASN A 360 15.29 -13.67 29.61
C ASN A 360 15.91 -15.04 29.87
N VAL A 361 16.70 -15.55 28.92
CA VAL A 361 17.34 -16.86 28.99
C VAL A 361 18.85 -16.68 29.12
N SER A 362 19.46 -17.32 30.11
CA SER A 362 20.91 -17.45 30.22
C SER A 362 21.29 -18.86 30.63
N ALA A 363 22.54 -19.25 30.36
CA ALA A 363 23.08 -20.55 30.75
C ALA A 363 24.40 -20.36 31.48
N SER A 364 24.68 -21.25 32.43
CA SER A 364 25.93 -21.26 33.20
C SER A 364 26.32 -22.68 33.56
N ALA A 365 27.62 -22.95 33.64
CA ALA A 365 28.15 -24.19 34.19
C ALA A 365 29.07 -23.87 35.37
N VAL A 366 29.08 -24.75 36.38
CA VAL A 366 29.94 -24.66 37.57
C VAL A 366 30.63 -25.99 37.76
N ASN A 367 31.97 -25.98 37.72
CA ASN A 367 32.79 -27.16 37.98
C ASN A 367 32.71 -27.56 39.45
N ASN A 368 32.69 -28.86 39.72
CA ASN A 368 32.94 -29.36 41.06
C ASN A 368 34.43 -29.15 41.42
N PRO A 369 34.78 -28.50 42.55
CA PRO A 369 36.17 -28.32 42.96
C PRO A 369 36.96 -29.64 43.14
N ALA A 370 36.26 -30.77 43.28
CA ALA A 370 36.85 -32.10 43.39
C ALA A 370 36.91 -32.87 42.04
N SER A 371 36.54 -32.24 40.92
CA SER A 371 36.58 -32.82 39.57
C SER A 371 38.02 -32.99 39.04
N ALA A 372 38.22 -33.90 38.09
CA ALA A 372 39.54 -34.17 37.53
C ALA A 372 39.97 -33.10 36.51
N THR A 373 39.00 -32.55 35.79
CA THR A 373 39.13 -31.44 34.84
C THR A 373 38.09 -30.36 35.17
N ASN A 374 38.46 -29.08 35.01
CA ASN A 374 37.58 -27.94 35.27
C ASN A 374 37.33 -27.19 33.95
N ASP A 375 36.55 -27.78 33.06
CA ASP A 375 36.34 -27.30 31.70
C ASP A 375 34.86 -27.18 31.30
N ASN A 376 33.93 -27.35 32.25
CA ASN A 376 32.52 -27.27 31.92
C ASN A 376 32.10 -25.86 31.49
N THR A 377 31.25 -25.83 30.47
CA THR A 377 30.76 -24.61 29.85
C THR A 377 29.30 -24.77 29.47
N ALA A 378 28.54 -23.68 29.60
CA ALA A 378 27.20 -23.58 29.05
C ALA A 378 27.04 -22.18 28.47
N ILE A 379 26.71 -22.11 27.18
CA ILE A 379 26.61 -20.85 26.44
C ILE A 379 25.21 -20.77 25.82
N ASN A 380 24.52 -19.66 26.05
CA ASN A 380 23.23 -19.38 25.42
C ASN A 380 23.40 -18.40 24.25
N ILE A 381 22.71 -18.66 23.13
CA ILE A 381 22.60 -17.76 21.98
C ILE A 381 21.14 -17.66 21.56
N THR A 382 20.62 -16.43 21.42
CA THR A 382 19.30 -16.20 20.82
C THR A 382 19.39 -16.40 19.32
N THR A 383 18.75 -17.45 18.81
CA THR A 383 18.75 -17.83 17.39
C THR A 383 17.52 -17.31 16.64
N THR A 384 16.45 -16.93 17.35
CA THR A 384 15.34 -16.13 16.80
C THR A 384 14.92 -15.10 17.83
N ALA A 385 15.01 -13.81 17.49
CA ALA A 385 14.66 -12.70 18.38
C ALA A 385 13.15 -12.57 18.58
N ASN A 386 12.74 -12.18 19.79
CA ASN A 386 11.33 -11.91 20.08
C ASN A 386 10.81 -10.69 19.30
N ALA A 387 9.68 -10.82 18.61
CA ALA A 387 9.00 -9.70 17.95
C ALA A 387 7.54 -9.59 18.42
N ALA A 388 7.22 -8.53 19.17
CA ALA A 388 5.88 -8.24 19.64
C ALA A 388 5.00 -7.63 18.53
N SER A 389 3.71 -7.95 18.54
CA SER A 389 2.71 -7.16 17.82
C SER A 389 2.72 -5.73 18.38
N THR A 390 2.88 -4.73 17.50
CA THR A 390 2.77 -3.33 17.90
C THR A 390 1.32 -2.88 17.71
N PHE A 391 0.60 -2.73 18.82
CA PHE A 391 -0.73 -2.11 18.83
C PHE A 391 -0.58 -0.59 18.93
N SER A 392 -1.05 0.15 17.93
CA SER A 392 -1.36 1.58 18.01
C SER A 392 -2.85 1.79 17.74
N THR A 393 -3.51 2.48 18.67
CA THR A 393 -4.93 2.91 18.71
C THR A 393 -5.90 2.26 17.71
N ASN A 394 -6.85 1.47 18.26
CA ASN A 394 -7.95 0.80 17.57
C ASN A 394 -8.40 1.52 16.28
N PRO A 395 -8.13 0.96 15.08
CA PRO A 395 -8.54 1.59 13.82
C PRO A 395 -10.07 1.75 13.82
N LEU A 396 -10.53 2.94 13.46
CA LEU A 396 -11.95 3.18 13.19
C LEU A 396 -12.28 2.50 11.86
N THR A 397 -12.91 1.33 11.92
CA THR A 397 -13.34 0.55 10.77
C THR A 397 -14.85 0.65 10.61
N SER A 398 -15.42 0.08 9.54
CA SER A 398 -16.87 -0.03 9.38
C SER A 398 -17.55 -0.73 10.56
N ALA A 399 -16.84 -1.61 11.29
CA ALA A 399 -17.35 -2.24 12.51
C ALA A 399 -17.65 -1.24 13.64
N ASN A 400 -17.11 -0.02 13.57
CA ASN A 400 -17.39 1.05 14.52
C ASN A 400 -18.61 1.88 14.12
N PHE A 401 -19.06 1.90 12.86
CA PHE A 401 -20.12 2.79 12.38
C PHE A 401 -21.32 1.98 11.87
N THR A 402 -22.48 2.11 12.50
CA THR A 402 -23.73 1.47 12.05
C THR A 402 -24.33 2.18 10.83
N ASP A 403 -24.17 3.50 10.75
CA ASP A 403 -24.46 4.39 9.63
C ASP A 403 -23.61 5.68 9.81
N LEU A 404 -23.35 6.41 8.72
CA LEU A 404 -22.80 7.76 8.78
C LEU A 404 -23.76 8.70 8.05
N THR A 405 -24.35 9.62 8.79
CA THR A 405 -25.18 10.68 8.22
C THR A 405 -24.31 11.92 7.99
N PHE A 406 -24.32 12.40 6.75
CA PHE A 406 -23.63 13.62 6.35
C PHE A 406 -24.64 14.76 6.31
N ASN A 407 -24.37 15.85 7.03
CA ASN A 407 -25.19 17.06 6.96
C ASN A 407 -24.34 18.21 6.42
N ARG A 408 -24.62 18.61 5.18
CA ARG A 408 -23.93 19.69 4.48
C ARG A 408 -24.02 21.04 5.18
N SER A 409 -25.21 21.41 5.65
CA SER A 409 -25.47 22.74 6.22
C SER A 409 -24.73 22.97 7.54
N ALA A 410 -24.58 21.91 8.34
CA ALA A 410 -23.95 21.93 9.64
C ALA A 410 -22.45 21.56 9.60
N GLY A 411 -21.96 20.94 8.52
CA GLY A 411 -20.58 20.42 8.45
C GLY A 411 -20.33 19.31 9.46
N THR A 412 -21.37 18.54 9.78
CA THR A 412 -21.35 17.48 10.79
C THR A 412 -21.39 16.12 10.14
N ILE A 413 -20.70 15.18 10.79
CA ILE A 413 -20.71 13.77 10.46
C ILE A 413 -21.15 13.04 11.71
N THR A 414 -22.28 12.36 11.61
CA THR A 414 -22.92 11.67 12.73
C THR A 414 -22.86 10.17 12.49
N ALA A 415 -22.26 9.45 13.42
CA ALA A 415 -22.33 8.00 13.50
C ALA A 415 -23.58 7.57 14.28
N GLY A 416 -24.32 6.58 13.80
CA GLY A 416 -25.52 6.08 14.49
C GLY A 416 -25.23 5.33 15.78
N LYS A 417 -23.97 4.94 16.02
CA LYS A 417 -23.53 4.31 17.27
C LYS A 417 -22.75 5.30 18.14
N ILE A 418 -23.09 5.36 19.43
CA ILE A 418 -22.44 6.23 20.41
C ILE A 418 -21.05 5.73 20.79
N GLY A 419 -20.07 6.63 20.77
CA GLY A 419 -18.67 6.35 21.07
C GLY A 419 -17.85 5.94 19.84
N SER A 420 -18.47 5.78 18.67
CA SER A 420 -17.81 5.38 17.44
C SER A 420 -16.79 6.38 16.92
N LEU A 421 -16.89 7.65 17.33
CA LEU A 421 -15.95 8.70 16.95
C LEU A 421 -14.94 9.01 18.07
N ASN A 422 -14.90 8.22 19.16
CA ASN A 422 -14.02 8.47 20.31
C ASN A 422 -12.52 8.40 19.97
N GLY A 423 -12.16 7.73 18.87
CA GLY A 423 -10.77 7.68 18.36
C GLY A 423 -10.34 8.95 17.64
N LEU A 424 -11.25 9.88 17.34
CA LEU A 424 -10.97 11.13 16.66
C LEU A 424 -10.84 12.26 17.67
N THR A 425 -9.68 12.91 17.69
CA THR A 425 -9.40 14.03 18.58
C THR A 425 -9.35 15.34 17.78
N VAL A 426 -9.62 16.47 18.43
CA VAL A 426 -9.59 17.78 17.75
C VAL A 426 -8.21 18.01 17.12
N GLY A 427 -8.19 18.29 15.82
CA GLY A 427 -6.97 18.47 15.03
C GLY A 427 -6.44 17.20 14.36
N SER A 428 -6.97 16.01 14.67
CA SER A 428 -6.63 14.80 13.90
C SER A 428 -7.25 14.87 12.50
N THR A 429 -6.58 14.23 11.54
CA THR A 429 -7.10 14.03 10.19
C THR A 429 -7.68 12.63 10.06
N PHE A 430 -8.77 12.51 9.33
CA PHE A 430 -9.39 11.23 9.00
C PHE A 430 -9.90 11.31 7.56
N THR A 431 -9.95 10.17 6.88
CA THR A 431 -10.43 10.09 5.50
C THR A 431 -11.76 9.35 5.48
N ILE A 432 -12.69 9.90 4.71
CA ILE A 432 -13.96 9.25 4.40
C ILE A 432 -13.84 8.76 2.96
N SER A 433 -14.13 7.48 2.79
CA SER A 433 -14.20 6.80 1.50
C SER A 433 -15.46 5.95 1.48
N GLY A 434 -16.00 5.67 0.29
CA GLY A 434 -17.21 4.84 0.14
C GLY A 434 -18.55 5.57 0.33
N SER A 435 -18.55 6.89 0.55
CA SER A 435 -19.75 7.72 0.35
C SER A 435 -19.89 8.09 -1.13
N ALA A 436 -21.10 8.36 -1.61
CA ALA A 436 -21.33 8.69 -3.02
C ALA A 436 -20.87 10.13 -3.37
N GLN A 437 -20.86 11.06 -2.41
CA GLN A 437 -20.53 12.48 -2.64
C GLN A 437 -19.63 13.11 -1.57
N ASN A 438 -19.24 12.39 -0.52
CA ASN A 438 -18.53 12.94 0.65
C ASN A 438 -17.10 12.42 0.81
N ASN A 439 -16.53 11.76 -0.20
CA ASN A 439 -15.19 11.19 -0.10
C ASN A 439 -14.13 12.28 -0.01
N GLY A 440 -13.17 12.12 0.91
CA GLY A 440 -12.09 13.08 1.12
C GLY A 440 -11.48 13.00 2.50
N THR A 441 -10.34 13.68 2.68
CA THR A 441 -9.66 13.80 3.98
C THR A 441 -10.11 15.06 4.69
N TYR A 442 -10.61 14.89 5.91
CA TYR A 442 -11.15 15.94 6.75
C TYR A 442 -10.34 16.11 8.03
N THR A 443 -10.35 17.32 8.57
CA THR A 443 -9.74 17.62 9.87
C THR A 443 -10.84 17.86 10.88
N VAL A 444 -10.78 17.16 12.02
CA VAL A 444 -11.74 17.30 13.11
C VAL A 444 -11.63 18.71 13.72
N GLU A 445 -12.71 19.46 13.68
CA GLU A 445 -12.83 20.79 14.30
C GLU A 445 -13.39 20.69 15.73
N THR A 446 -14.44 19.89 15.92
CA THR A 446 -14.93 19.51 17.24
C THR A 446 -15.15 18.01 17.30
N ALA A 447 -14.74 17.40 18.42
CA ALA A 447 -14.85 15.97 18.64
C ALA A 447 -15.95 15.68 19.66
N GLY A 448 -16.86 14.76 19.31
CA GLY A 448 -17.91 14.24 20.19
C GLY A 448 -18.07 12.73 19.97
N PRO A 449 -18.73 12.02 20.90
CA PRO A 449 -18.79 10.56 20.88
C PRO A 449 -19.62 9.99 19.71
N THR A 450 -20.62 10.74 19.22
CA THR A 450 -21.49 10.37 18.09
C THR A 450 -21.36 11.28 16.90
N THR A 451 -20.97 12.54 17.12
CA THR A 451 -20.94 13.56 16.06
C THR A 451 -19.64 14.34 16.16
N ILE A 452 -19.02 14.56 15.02
CA ILE A 452 -17.88 15.46 14.86
C ILE A 452 -18.28 16.60 13.92
N THR A 453 -17.66 17.77 14.09
CA THR A 453 -17.64 18.80 13.04
C THR A 453 -16.28 18.81 12.36
N ILE A 454 -16.26 19.17 11.09
CA ILE A 454 -15.03 19.22 10.29
C ILE A 454 -14.70 20.65 9.87
N LYS A 455 -13.40 20.97 9.80
CA LYS A 455 -12.93 22.30 9.37
C LYS A 455 -13.27 22.64 7.92
N GLN A 456 -13.58 21.63 7.10
CA GLN A 456 -13.76 21.76 5.65
C GLN A 456 -15.24 21.52 5.29
N LYS A 457 -15.98 22.53 4.81
CA LYS A 457 -17.43 22.42 4.53
C LYS A 457 -17.76 21.88 3.14
N LYS A 458 -17.32 20.66 2.80
CA LYS A 458 -17.53 20.04 1.47
C LYS A 458 -18.52 18.86 1.45
N LEU A 459 -19.38 18.71 2.47
CA LEU A 459 -20.33 17.61 2.53
C LEU A 459 -21.55 17.79 1.59
N THR A 460 -22.25 16.69 1.30
CA THR A 460 -23.51 16.52 0.56
C THR A 460 -24.37 15.47 1.30
N ASP A 461 -25.69 15.58 1.31
CA ASP A 461 -26.56 14.71 2.15
C ASP A 461 -26.84 13.34 1.46
N GLU A 462 -26.73 12.19 2.15
CA GLU A 462 -26.84 10.81 1.56
C GLU A 462 -27.43 9.70 2.49
N GLY A 463 -28.25 8.78 1.92
CA GLY A 463 -28.79 7.48 2.44
C GLY A 463 -29.57 6.70 1.34
N GLY A 464 -29.56 5.34 1.26
CA GLY A 464 -29.96 4.54 0.06
C GLY A 464 -31.06 3.44 0.18
N SER A 465 -31.67 3.02 -0.95
CA SER A 465 -33.00 2.35 -1.11
C SER A 465 -33.17 0.80 -1.04
N SER A 466 -34.32 0.23 -0.55
CA SER A 466 -34.68 -1.23 -0.54
C SER A 466 -36.19 -1.59 -0.45
N VAL A 467 -36.60 -2.86 -0.57
CA VAL A 467 -38.02 -3.27 -0.80
C VAL A 467 -38.69 -4.00 0.41
N LEU A 468 -39.88 -3.55 0.83
CA LEU A 468 -40.82 -4.08 1.84
C LEU A 468 -42.01 -4.80 1.15
N ASN A 469 -42.27 -6.06 1.48
CA ASN A 469 -43.42 -6.82 0.94
C ASN A 469 -44.54 -6.91 1.98
N LEU A 470 -45.76 -6.45 1.62
CA LEU A 470 -46.91 -6.40 2.53
C LEU A 470 -47.76 -7.69 2.52
N GLY A 471 -47.38 -8.69 1.71
CA GLY A 471 -48.08 -9.98 1.60
C GLY A 471 -49.47 -9.88 0.92
N PRO A 472 -50.19 -11.01 0.79
CA PRO A 472 -51.59 -11.01 0.32
C PRO A 472 -52.49 -10.35 1.36
N THR A 473 -53.21 -9.30 0.96
CA THR A 473 -53.95 -8.44 1.88
C THR A 473 -55.12 -7.74 1.18
N THR A 474 -56.15 -7.36 1.92
CA THR A 474 -57.27 -6.58 1.37
C THR A 474 -56.92 -5.11 1.35
N LEU A 475 -56.76 -4.54 0.15
CA LEU A 475 -56.53 -3.11 -0.05
C LEU A 475 -57.80 -2.40 -0.52
N GLY A 476 -58.02 -1.18 -0.04
CA GLY A 476 -59.05 -0.27 -0.55
C GLY A 476 -58.43 0.81 -1.43
N TYR A 477 -59.00 1.06 -2.59
CA TYR A 477 -58.57 2.05 -3.59
C TYR A 477 -59.62 3.16 -3.64
N THR A 478 -59.22 4.42 -3.45
CA THR A 478 -60.15 5.56 -3.50
C THR A 478 -59.62 6.63 -4.44
N VAL A 479 -60.45 7.01 -5.43
CA VAL A 479 -60.15 8.10 -6.37
C VAL A 479 -60.64 9.42 -5.79
N ASN A 480 -59.74 10.39 -5.62
CA ASN A 480 -60.02 11.67 -4.99
C ASN A 480 -59.94 12.82 -6.03
N PRO A 481 -60.45 14.03 -5.71
CA PRO A 481 -60.20 15.24 -6.50
C PRO A 481 -58.74 15.73 -6.47
N GLY A 482 -57.86 15.09 -5.68
CA GLY A 482 -56.43 15.36 -5.51
C GLY A 482 -55.65 14.06 -5.60
N ASP A 483 -54.64 13.86 -4.75
CA ASP A 483 -53.90 12.59 -4.68
C ASP A 483 -54.84 11.44 -4.27
N ASP A 484 -54.72 10.31 -4.97
CA ASP A 484 -55.55 9.13 -4.75
C ASP A 484 -55.06 8.35 -3.53
N THR A 485 -55.92 7.57 -2.88
CA THR A 485 -55.58 6.89 -1.62
C THR A 485 -55.62 5.38 -1.77
N ILE A 486 -54.57 4.70 -1.31
CA ILE A 486 -54.56 3.27 -1.04
C ILE A 486 -54.69 3.06 0.47
N SER A 487 -55.67 2.28 0.88
CA SER A 487 -56.01 2.01 2.29
C SER A 487 -55.90 0.53 2.61
N GLY A 488 -55.67 0.23 3.87
CA GLY A 488 -55.44 -1.11 4.39
C GLY A 488 -55.90 -1.23 5.85
N VAL A 489 -55.52 -2.31 6.51
CA VAL A 489 -55.73 -2.45 7.96
C VAL A 489 -54.83 -1.47 8.73
N ALA A 490 -55.19 -1.16 9.98
CA ALA A 490 -54.37 -0.31 10.84
C ALA A 490 -52.92 -0.83 10.89
N THR A 491 -51.95 0.09 10.86
CA THR A 491 -50.50 -0.16 10.79
C THR A 491 -49.98 -0.85 9.52
N GLN A 492 -50.80 -1.15 8.53
CA GLN A 492 -50.35 -1.85 7.32
C GLN A 492 -49.26 -1.10 6.55
N PHE A 493 -49.30 0.24 6.59
CA PHE A 493 -48.33 1.12 5.96
C PHE A 493 -47.38 1.81 6.96
N SER A 494 -47.28 1.32 8.20
CA SER A 494 -46.45 1.95 9.24
C SER A 494 -44.93 1.93 8.95
N GLY A 495 -44.50 1.26 7.87
CA GLY A 495 -43.13 1.25 7.36
C GLY A 495 -42.94 2.00 6.04
N VAL A 496 -43.97 2.69 5.54
CA VAL A 496 -43.93 3.46 4.29
C VAL A 496 -43.67 4.93 4.60
N SER A 497 -42.82 5.57 3.80
CA SER A 497 -42.50 6.99 3.88
C SER A 497 -42.97 7.74 2.62
N ILE A 498 -43.16 9.05 2.76
CA ILE A 498 -43.41 9.92 1.61
C ILE A 498 -42.22 9.81 0.64
N GLY A 499 -42.51 9.53 -0.63
CA GLY A 499 -41.53 9.31 -1.70
C GLY A 499 -41.25 7.83 -2.03
N ASP A 500 -41.73 6.89 -1.21
CA ASP A 500 -41.60 5.46 -1.49
C ASP A 500 -42.48 5.03 -2.68
N LYS A 501 -42.10 3.94 -3.35
CA LYS A 501 -42.87 3.40 -4.49
C LYS A 501 -43.62 2.13 -4.08
N ILE A 502 -44.94 2.13 -4.14
CA ILE A 502 -45.80 0.98 -3.88
C ILE A 502 -46.20 0.35 -5.22
N THR A 503 -45.81 -0.89 -5.45
CA THR A 503 -46.27 -1.70 -6.58
C THR A 503 -47.42 -2.60 -6.12
N VAL A 504 -48.57 -2.43 -6.75
CA VAL A 504 -49.78 -3.21 -6.50
C VAL A 504 -49.99 -4.20 -7.63
N THR A 505 -50.25 -5.46 -7.28
CA THR A 505 -50.62 -6.53 -8.21
C THR A 505 -51.80 -7.33 -7.67
N GLY A 506 -52.62 -7.89 -8.55
CA GLY A 506 -53.77 -8.72 -8.17
C GLY A 506 -55.05 -7.95 -7.83
N ALA A 507 -55.10 -6.62 -8.01
CA ALA A 507 -56.30 -5.82 -7.80
C ALA A 507 -57.45 -6.28 -8.73
N THR A 508 -58.68 -6.26 -8.20
CA THR A 508 -59.90 -6.69 -8.89
C THR A 508 -60.10 -5.93 -10.21
N THR A 509 -59.90 -4.62 -10.20
CA THR A 509 -59.81 -3.82 -11.43
C THR A 509 -58.37 -3.85 -11.92
N ALA A 510 -58.14 -4.45 -13.09
CA ALA A 510 -56.81 -4.57 -13.68
C ALA A 510 -56.06 -3.22 -13.83
N GLY A 511 -56.79 -2.12 -13.97
CA GLY A 511 -56.26 -0.75 -14.05
C GLY A 511 -55.73 -0.17 -12.73
N ASN A 512 -56.00 -0.81 -11.59
CA ASN A 512 -55.43 -0.44 -10.29
C ASN A 512 -54.12 -1.18 -9.97
N ASN A 513 -53.65 -2.06 -10.88
CA ASN A 513 -52.32 -2.66 -10.80
C ASN A 513 -51.28 -1.71 -11.41
N GLY A 514 -50.15 -1.53 -10.73
CA GLY A 514 -49.13 -0.58 -11.16
C GLY A 514 -48.20 -0.17 -10.02
N THR A 515 -47.23 0.68 -10.32
CA THR A 515 -46.34 1.28 -9.32
C THR A 515 -46.74 2.73 -9.09
N PHE A 516 -46.95 3.08 -7.82
CA PHE A 516 -47.45 4.35 -7.35
C PHE A 516 -46.46 4.97 -6.35
N THR A 517 -46.27 6.28 -6.40
CA THR A 517 -45.36 7.05 -5.55
C THR A 517 -46.15 7.66 -4.41
N VAL A 518 -45.71 7.43 -3.18
CA VAL A 518 -46.42 7.87 -1.96
C VAL A 518 -46.21 9.37 -1.71
N THR A 519 -47.29 10.11 -1.52
CA THR A 519 -47.28 11.56 -1.25
C THR A 519 -47.66 11.91 0.19
N ALA A 520 -48.42 11.05 0.87
CA ALA A 520 -48.73 11.16 2.30
C ALA A 520 -48.95 9.78 2.94
N VAL A 521 -48.78 9.69 4.25
CA VAL A 521 -49.03 8.46 5.03
C VAL A 521 -49.88 8.84 6.24
N ALA A 522 -50.96 8.08 6.49
CA ALA A 522 -51.81 8.29 7.65
C ALA A 522 -51.02 8.07 8.95
N VAL A 523 -51.34 8.85 10.00
CA VAL A 523 -50.61 8.83 11.28
C VAL A 523 -50.68 7.45 11.97
N ASP A 524 -51.73 6.68 11.72
CA ASP A 524 -51.93 5.32 12.22
C ASP A 524 -51.45 4.23 11.25
N GLY A 525 -50.85 4.62 10.12
CA GLY A 525 -50.39 3.73 9.07
C GLY A 525 -51.50 2.96 8.35
N SER A 526 -52.76 3.42 8.43
CA SER A 526 -53.90 2.75 7.78
C SER A 526 -54.06 3.06 6.30
N SER A 527 -53.47 4.15 5.81
CA SER A 527 -53.52 4.53 4.39
C SER A 527 -52.31 5.33 3.94
N VAL A 528 -52.15 5.40 2.63
CA VAL A 528 -51.16 6.21 1.92
C VAL A 528 -51.85 6.94 0.78
N ASP A 529 -51.50 8.19 0.59
CA ASP A 529 -51.88 8.94 -0.62
C ASP A 529 -50.77 8.77 -1.66
N ILE A 530 -51.14 8.76 -2.94
CA ILE A 530 -50.26 8.48 -4.06
C ILE A 530 -50.40 9.52 -5.19
N ALA A 531 -49.30 9.76 -5.89
CA ALA A 531 -49.20 10.79 -6.92
C ALA A 531 -49.87 10.38 -8.26
N GLU A 532 -49.82 9.10 -8.61
CA GLU A 532 -50.39 8.57 -9.85
C GLU A 532 -51.85 8.17 -9.65
N ALA A 533 -52.68 8.41 -10.67
CA ALA A 533 -54.12 8.18 -10.60
C ALA A 533 -54.46 6.68 -10.61
N LEU A 534 -55.37 6.28 -9.71
CA LEU A 534 -56.04 5.00 -9.71
C LEU A 534 -57.14 4.98 -10.79
N ALA A 535 -57.44 3.81 -11.33
CA ALA A 535 -58.44 3.66 -12.38
C ALA A 535 -59.88 3.76 -11.84
N LEU A 536 -60.15 3.16 -10.67
CA LEU A 536 -61.48 3.12 -10.06
C LEU A 536 -61.41 3.01 -8.53
N THR A 537 -62.44 3.54 -7.85
CA THR A 537 -62.66 3.31 -6.42
C THR A 537 -63.21 1.91 -6.19
N GLU A 538 -62.50 1.08 -5.42
CA GLU A 538 -62.90 -0.32 -5.14
C GLU A 538 -62.29 -0.84 -3.83
N VAL A 539 -62.76 -1.99 -3.35
CA VAL A 539 -62.15 -2.74 -2.25
C VAL A 539 -61.76 -4.12 -2.77
N GLY A 540 -60.52 -4.52 -2.49
CA GLY A 540 -59.94 -5.78 -2.93
C GLY A 540 -60.58 -7.02 -2.33
N THR A 541 -60.24 -8.19 -2.87
CA THR A 541 -60.79 -9.50 -2.49
C THR A 541 -59.93 -10.27 -1.49
N GLY A 542 -58.75 -9.75 -1.10
CA GLY A 542 -57.84 -10.36 -0.13
C GLY A 542 -56.72 -11.20 -0.75
N ASP A 543 -56.61 -11.23 -2.08
CA ASP A 543 -55.53 -11.90 -2.83
C ASP A 543 -54.53 -10.87 -3.42
N GLU A 544 -54.71 -9.58 -3.14
CA GLU A 544 -53.85 -8.52 -3.66
C GLU A 544 -52.46 -8.54 -3.00
N MET A 545 -51.41 -8.43 -3.81
CA MET A 545 -50.03 -8.28 -3.34
C MET A 545 -49.57 -6.84 -3.53
N ALA A 546 -49.21 -6.18 -2.43
CA ALA A 546 -48.53 -4.88 -2.46
C ALA A 546 -47.07 -4.99 -2.02
N GLN A 547 -46.18 -4.51 -2.88
CA GLN A 547 -44.73 -4.49 -2.66
C GLN A 547 -44.25 -3.04 -2.67
N VAL A 548 -43.76 -2.55 -1.54
CA VAL A 548 -43.23 -1.20 -1.38
C VAL A 548 -41.72 -1.21 -1.62
N THR A 549 -41.25 -0.62 -2.71
CA THR A 549 -39.84 -0.24 -2.84
C THR A 549 -39.60 1.02 -2.01
N THR A 550 -39.09 0.83 -0.81
CA THR A 550 -38.67 1.89 0.12
C THR A 550 -37.27 2.40 -0.20
N SER A 551 -36.89 3.49 0.47
CA SER A 551 -35.54 4.03 0.41
C SER A 551 -34.57 3.58 1.55
N ALA A 552 -34.69 2.36 2.12
CA ALA A 552 -33.78 1.87 3.19
C ALA A 552 -33.56 0.33 3.25
N PRO A 553 -32.43 -0.21 3.78
CA PRO A 553 -32.07 -1.64 3.88
C PRO A 553 -33.14 -2.55 4.52
N LEU A 554 -33.18 -3.82 4.07
CA LEU A 554 -34.14 -4.85 4.51
C LEU A 554 -34.15 -4.95 6.04
N THR A 555 -35.23 -4.43 6.63
CA THR A 555 -35.48 -4.48 8.07
C THR A 555 -36.69 -5.38 8.30
N LEU A 556 -36.48 -6.56 8.89
CA LEU A 556 -37.57 -7.37 9.42
C LEU A 556 -38.01 -6.71 10.74
N ARG A 557 -39.12 -5.96 10.70
CA ARG A 557 -39.75 -5.41 11.91
C ARG A 557 -40.77 -6.41 12.45
N PHE A 558 -40.62 -6.77 13.71
CA PHE A 558 -41.53 -7.65 14.42
C PHE A 558 -42.32 -6.85 15.46
N GLY A 559 -43.54 -7.32 15.76
CA GLY A 559 -44.31 -6.84 16.89
C GLY A 559 -43.99 -7.64 18.16
N PRO A 560 -44.23 -7.07 19.34
CA PRO A 560 -43.80 -7.65 20.62
C PRO A 560 -44.31 -9.08 20.82
N GLY A 561 -43.37 -10.00 21.11
CA GLY A 561 -43.66 -11.41 21.41
C GLY A 561 -43.52 -12.36 20.22
N ASN A 562 -43.01 -11.88 19.08
CA ASN A 562 -42.92 -12.66 17.84
C ASN A 562 -41.57 -13.36 17.62
N MET A 563 -40.58 -13.16 18.51
CA MET A 563 -39.29 -13.86 18.47
C MET A 563 -38.93 -14.50 19.82
N THR A 564 -38.47 -15.75 19.78
CA THR A 564 -37.91 -16.45 20.95
C THR A 564 -36.49 -16.92 20.69
N PHE A 565 -35.57 -16.52 21.57
CA PHE A 565 -34.16 -16.88 21.57
C PHE A 565 -33.94 -18.02 22.56
N THR A 566 -33.32 -19.10 22.12
CA THR A 566 -33.07 -20.29 22.95
C THR A 566 -31.59 -20.65 22.91
N ASN A 567 -30.95 -20.63 24.09
CA ASN A 567 -29.62 -21.21 24.26
C ASN A 567 -29.74 -22.74 24.41
N ASN A 568 -29.08 -23.48 23.53
CA ASN A 568 -29.09 -24.93 23.49
C ASN A 568 -27.74 -25.47 24.03
N ALA A 569 -27.77 -26.18 25.16
CA ALA A 569 -26.54 -26.63 25.84
C ALA A 569 -25.64 -27.59 25.04
N THR A 570 -26.17 -28.26 24.01
CA THR A 570 -25.45 -29.29 23.23
C THR A 570 -25.66 -29.17 21.71
N ALA A 571 -26.23 -28.06 21.23
CA ALA A 571 -26.50 -27.80 19.81
C ALA A 571 -26.34 -26.29 19.53
N ASN A 572 -26.43 -25.88 18.27
CA ASN A 572 -26.45 -24.46 17.93
C ASN A 572 -27.65 -23.77 18.57
N ASP A 573 -27.49 -22.52 18.97
CA ASP A 573 -28.55 -21.74 19.61
C ASP A 573 -29.60 -21.35 18.56
N THR A 574 -30.88 -21.27 18.94
CA THR A 574 -31.97 -21.15 17.97
C THR A 574 -32.78 -19.87 18.20
N ILE A 575 -33.12 -19.19 17.11
CA ILE A 575 -34.07 -18.08 17.06
C ILE A 575 -35.32 -18.57 16.33
N THR A 576 -36.48 -18.44 16.96
CA THR A 576 -37.79 -18.89 16.41
C THR A 576 -38.73 -17.71 16.23
N ALA A 577 -39.54 -17.76 15.17
CA ALA A 577 -40.58 -16.80 14.82
C ALA A 577 -41.76 -17.51 14.10
N ALA A 578 -42.72 -16.74 13.57
CA ALA A 578 -43.82 -17.32 12.80
C ALA A 578 -43.31 -18.04 11.53
N ALA A 579 -43.99 -19.09 11.09
CA ALA A 579 -43.64 -19.79 9.85
C ALA A 579 -43.58 -18.82 8.66
N GLY A 580 -42.60 -19.01 7.77
CA GLY A 580 -42.33 -18.11 6.65
C GLY A 580 -41.38 -16.95 6.96
N THR A 581 -41.16 -16.61 8.24
CA THR A 581 -40.39 -15.41 8.65
C THR A 581 -38.96 -15.42 8.11
N PHE A 582 -38.31 -16.58 8.18
CA PHE A 582 -36.93 -16.77 7.79
C PHE A 582 -36.78 -17.47 6.44
N SER A 583 -37.87 -17.66 5.68
CA SER A 583 -37.84 -18.43 4.42
C SER A 583 -36.94 -17.85 3.33
N ASN A 584 -36.55 -16.58 3.46
CA ASN A 584 -35.59 -15.92 2.57
C ASN A 584 -34.17 -15.88 3.14
N LEU A 585 -33.93 -16.49 4.30
CA LEU A 585 -32.62 -16.61 4.91
C LEU A 585 -31.97 -17.93 4.51
N THR A 586 -30.64 -17.96 4.47
CA THR A 586 -29.85 -19.17 4.25
C THR A 586 -28.70 -19.22 5.25
N ALA A 587 -28.11 -20.41 5.43
CA ALA A 587 -26.88 -20.54 6.20
C ALA A 587 -25.76 -19.64 5.63
N GLY A 588 -24.95 -19.06 6.51
CA GLY A 588 -23.88 -18.10 6.17
C GLY A 588 -24.32 -16.64 6.16
N MET A 589 -25.62 -16.34 6.10
CA MET A 589 -26.13 -14.98 6.29
C MET A 589 -25.94 -14.53 7.74
N THR A 590 -25.93 -13.21 7.97
CA THR A 590 -25.96 -12.66 9.32
C THR A 590 -27.28 -11.96 9.59
N ILE A 591 -27.80 -12.12 10.81
CA ILE A 591 -28.99 -11.46 11.33
C ILE A 591 -28.60 -10.63 12.56
N THR A 592 -28.82 -9.32 12.49
CA THR A 592 -28.61 -8.40 13.61
C THR A 592 -29.94 -8.13 14.29
N THR A 593 -30.12 -8.60 15.52
CA THR A 593 -31.33 -8.35 16.30
C THR A 593 -31.15 -7.14 17.22
N GLY A 594 -32.20 -6.35 17.35
CA GLY A 594 -32.29 -5.16 18.19
C GLY A 594 -33.68 -5.05 18.84
N GLY A 595 -33.74 -4.47 20.05
CA GLY A 595 -34.99 -4.34 20.81
C GLY A 595 -35.26 -5.46 21.82
N THR A 596 -34.30 -6.36 22.05
CA THR A 596 -34.36 -7.44 23.06
C THR A 596 -33.69 -7.01 24.38
N VAL A 597 -33.78 -7.81 25.45
CA VAL A 597 -33.12 -7.48 26.73
C VAL A 597 -31.64 -7.90 26.71
N SER A 598 -31.32 -9.04 26.10
CA SER A 598 -29.99 -9.65 26.18
C SER A 598 -29.33 -9.96 24.83
N ASN A 599 -30.11 -10.15 23.77
CA ASN A 599 -29.64 -10.57 22.45
C ASN A 599 -29.67 -9.43 21.43
N ASN A 600 -29.08 -8.27 21.76
CA ASN A 600 -28.94 -7.15 20.83
C ASN A 600 -27.58 -7.23 20.12
N SER A 601 -27.43 -8.17 19.19
CA SER A 601 -26.16 -8.47 18.53
C SER A 601 -26.37 -9.05 17.13
N THR A 602 -25.27 -9.23 16.41
CA THR A 602 -25.24 -9.90 15.11
C THR A 602 -24.95 -11.38 15.30
N TYR A 603 -25.72 -12.22 14.62
CA TYR A 603 -25.64 -13.66 14.66
C TYR A 603 -25.49 -14.21 13.24
N THR A 604 -24.59 -15.17 13.06
CA THR A 604 -24.37 -15.91 11.83
C THR A 604 -25.30 -17.11 11.79
N ILE A 605 -26.10 -17.20 10.74
CA ILE A 605 -27.09 -18.25 10.54
C ILE A 605 -26.36 -19.55 10.16
N ALA A 606 -26.50 -20.58 10.99
CA ALA A 606 -25.99 -21.91 10.74
C ALA A 606 -26.96 -22.76 9.91
N SER A 607 -28.26 -22.60 10.12
CA SER A 607 -29.30 -23.35 9.41
C SER A 607 -30.64 -22.60 9.44
N VAL A 608 -31.56 -22.95 8.53
CA VAL A 608 -32.93 -22.42 8.48
C VAL A 608 -33.91 -23.59 8.37
N SER A 609 -35.00 -23.57 9.14
CA SER A 609 -36.02 -24.63 9.09
C SER A 609 -36.74 -24.67 7.75
N THR A 610 -37.25 -25.84 7.37
CA THR A 610 -37.93 -26.06 6.08
C THR A 610 -39.20 -25.22 5.89
N ASP A 611 -39.84 -24.81 6.98
CA ASP A 611 -41.02 -23.93 7.00
C ASP A 611 -40.66 -22.46 7.29
N GLY A 612 -39.36 -22.12 7.41
CA GLY A 612 -38.86 -20.78 7.70
C GLY A 612 -39.29 -20.23 9.07
N SER A 613 -39.72 -21.07 10.01
CA SER A 613 -40.10 -20.68 11.37
C SER A 613 -38.93 -20.56 12.35
N SER A 614 -37.77 -21.13 12.03
CA SER A 614 -36.58 -21.02 12.89
C SER A 614 -35.27 -20.91 12.13
N ILE A 615 -34.29 -20.29 12.77
CA ILE A 615 -32.88 -20.30 12.36
C ILE A 615 -32.02 -20.78 13.53
N ASP A 616 -31.00 -21.57 13.21
CA ASP A 616 -29.91 -21.84 14.16
C ASP A 616 -28.79 -20.83 13.92
N VAL A 617 -28.10 -20.40 14.97
CA VAL A 617 -27.00 -19.44 14.90
C VAL A 617 -25.72 -19.99 15.54
N LEU A 618 -24.56 -19.52 15.05
CA LEU A 618 -23.26 -20.01 15.51
C LEU A 618 -22.79 -19.37 16.82
N GLU A 619 -23.18 -18.11 17.06
CA GLU A 619 -22.83 -17.38 18.27
C GLU A 619 -23.82 -17.68 19.39
N THR A 620 -23.32 -17.57 20.62
CA THR A 620 -24.11 -17.88 21.82
C THR A 620 -25.19 -16.83 22.07
N LEU A 621 -26.42 -17.30 22.28
CA LEU A 621 -27.59 -16.55 22.71
C LEU A 621 -27.78 -16.65 24.22
N VAL A 622 -28.54 -15.71 24.77
CA VAL A 622 -29.15 -15.83 26.10
C VAL A 622 -30.62 -16.23 25.91
N THR A 623 -31.12 -17.24 26.60
CA THR A 623 -32.54 -17.63 26.46
C THR A 623 -33.46 -16.48 26.90
N GLU A 624 -34.24 -15.94 25.98
CA GLU A 624 -35.25 -14.91 26.25
C GLU A 624 -36.38 -14.94 25.21
N THR A 625 -37.56 -14.48 25.61
CA THR A 625 -38.65 -14.14 24.68
C THR A 625 -38.72 -12.62 24.61
N ALA A 626 -38.71 -12.07 23.40
CA ALA A 626 -38.67 -10.62 23.23
C ALA A 626 -40.01 -9.96 23.66
N THR A 627 -39.93 -8.73 24.19
CA THR A 627 -41.05 -8.03 24.86
C THR A 627 -41.31 -6.61 24.33
N GLY A 628 -40.64 -6.18 23.26
CA GLY A 628 -40.74 -4.83 22.65
C GLY A 628 -40.80 -4.88 21.12
N ASP A 629 -40.85 -3.74 20.44
CA ASP A 629 -40.82 -3.71 18.95
C ASP A 629 -39.44 -4.17 18.44
N GLU A 630 -39.34 -5.41 17.95
CA GLU A 630 -38.06 -5.98 17.55
C GLU A 630 -37.68 -5.61 16.11
N ILE A 631 -36.38 -5.40 15.89
CA ILE A 631 -35.80 -5.08 14.59
C ILE A 631 -34.74 -6.14 14.31
N ALA A 632 -34.90 -6.93 13.24
CA ALA A 632 -33.82 -7.77 12.72
C ALA A 632 -33.37 -7.30 11.33
N GLN A 633 -32.08 -7.03 11.18
CA GLN A 633 -31.47 -6.57 9.93
C GLN A 633 -30.59 -7.68 9.34
N VAL A 634 -30.62 -7.86 8.01
CA VAL A 634 -29.88 -8.91 7.30
C VAL A 634 -28.99 -8.27 6.22
N ALA A 635 -27.71 -8.66 6.14
CA ALA A 635 -26.72 -8.11 5.19
C ALA A 635 -25.95 -9.19 4.41
N LEU A 636 -25.55 -8.88 3.15
CA LEU A 636 -24.67 -9.67 2.25
C LEU A 636 -23.60 -8.74 1.58
N ALA A 637 -22.58 -9.26 0.87
CA ALA A 637 -21.34 -8.55 0.42
C ALA A 637 -21.04 -8.55 -1.12
N ASP A 638 -20.43 -7.46 -1.64
CA ASP A 638 -19.88 -7.33 -3.02
C ASP A 638 -18.33 -7.46 -3.00
N GLY A 639 -17.76 -8.38 -3.79
CA GLY A 639 -16.29 -8.62 -3.87
C GLY A 639 -15.53 -7.62 -4.76
N SER A 640 -14.20 -7.56 -4.59
CA SER A 640 -13.25 -6.86 -5.45
C SER A 640 -12.36 -7.84 -6.21
N ILE A 641 -11.98 -7.47 -7.43
CA ILE A 641 -11.09 -8.24 -8.29
C ILE A 641 -9.87 -7.38 -8.61
N LYS A 642 -8.68 -7.88 -8.31
CA LYS A 642 -7.41 -7.18 -8.58
C LYS A 642 -6.48 -8.06 -9.38
N SER A 643 -5.68 -7.48 -10.27
CA SER A 643 -4.59 -8.22 -10.88
C SER A 643 -3.48 -8.47 -9.86
N VAL A 644 -2.76 -9.57 -10.04
CA VAL A 644 -1.58 -9.88 -9.25
C VAL A 644 -0.35 -9.43 -10.02
N SER A 645 0.30 -8.36 -9.55
CA SER A 645 1.56 -7.88 -10.13
C SER A 645 2.65 -7.75 -9.09
N TYR A 646 3.87 -8.14 -9.47
CA TYR A 646 5.05 -7.95 -8.64
C TYR A 646 5.51 -6.49 -8.58
N TYR A 647 5.14 -5.67 -9.57
CA TYR A 647 5.60 -4.30 -9.71
C TYR A 647 4.56 -3.28 -9.24
N GLN A 648 4.97 -2.37 -8.37
CA GLN A 648 4.13 -1.35 -7.72
C GLN A 648 4.51 0.09 -8.10
N GLY A 649 5.57 0.25 -8.90
CA GLY A 649 6.03 1.55 -9.41
C GLY A 649 5.20 2.07 -10.58
N ASP A 650 5.78 2.96 -11.38
CA ASP A 650 5.14 3.51 -12.58
C ASP A 650 5.99 3.37 -13.85
N THR A 651 5.33 3.51 -15.00
CA THR A 651 5.96 3.39 -16.32
C THR A 651 6.50 4.72 -16.85
N PHE A 652 6.60 5.77 -16.03
CA PHE A 652 7.00 7.07 -16.53
C PHE A 652 8.52 7.16 -16.70
N SER A 653 8.93 7.60 -17.89
CA SER A 653 10.32 7.94 -18.20
C SER A 653 10.73 9.26 -17.56
N ARG A 654 11.93 9.31 -16.98
CA ARG A 654 12.54 10.55 -16.48
C ARG A 654 13.59 11.07 -17.46
N THR A 655 13.43 12.30 -17.94
CA THR A 655 14.46 12.95 -18.77
C THR A 655 15.45 13.74 -17.91
N HIS A 656 16.74 13.42 -18.02
CA HIS A 656 17.81 14.19 -17.42
C HIS A 656 18.48 15.11 -18.45
N ARG A 657 18.51 16.41 -18.16
CA ARG A 657 19.15 17.40 -19.04
C ARG A 657 20.58 17.70 -18.59
N VAL A 658 21.55 17.15 -19.32
CA VAL A 658 22.98 17.33 -19.02
C VAL A 658 23.55 18.68 -19.46
N SER A 659 22.94 19.31 -20.47
CA SER A 659 23.29 20.66 -20.93
C SER A 659 22.10 21.32 -21.63
N LYS A 660 22.27 22.55 -22.11
CA LYS A 660 21.23 23.25 -22.88
C LYS A 660 20.72 22.46 -24.10
N ASN A 661 21.59 21.66 -24.73
CA ASN A 661 21.32 20.99 -26.01
C ASN A 661 21.45 19.46 -25.93
N ARG A 662 21.62 18.90 -24.73
CA ARG A 662 21.79 17.46 -24.54
C ARG A 662 21.00 17.02 -23.33
N GLU A 663 20.26 15.95 -23.52
CA GLU A 663 19.46 15.26 -22.52
C GLU A 663 19.41 13.77 -22.88
N PHE A 664 19.09 12.94 -21.90
CA PHE A 664 18.85 11.51 -22.09
C PHE A 664 17.69 11.07 -21.19
N ASN A 665 17.05 9.96 -21.56
CA ASN A 665 15.98 9.37 -20.77
C ASN A 665 16.53 8.28 -19.85
N ILE A 666 15.95 8.21 -18.67
CA ILE A 666 16.18 7.19 -17.65
C ILE A 666 14.89 6.39 -17.60
N ASP A 667 14.91 5.25 -18.29
CA ASP A 667 13.75 4.37 -18.48
C ASP A 667 13.84 3.11 -17.61
N LEU A 668 14.91 2.98 -16.83
CA LEU A 668 15.18 1.78 -16.06
C LEU A 668 14.25 1.69 -14.83
N ASN A 669 13.33 0.74 -14.87
CA ASN A 669 12.45 0.41 -13.76
C ASN A 669 12.33 -1.12 -13.61
N ALA A 670 11.67 -1.59 -12.56
CA ALA A 670 11.58 -3.02 -12.30
C ALA A 670 10.73 -3.82 -13.32
N GLN A 671 10.00 -3.16 -14.24
CA GLN A 671 9.28 -3.78 -15.37
C GLN A 671 10.14 -3.94 -16.63
N ASP A 672 11.41 -3.52 -16.58
CA ASP A 672 12.34 -3.70 -17.67
C ASP A 672 12.36 -5.19 -18.08
N PRO A 673 12.27 -5.51 -19.39
CA PRO A 673 12.30 -6.89 -19.88
C PRO A 673 13.47 -7.73 -19.37
N ALA A 674 14.61 -7.11 -19.03
CA ALA A 674 15.74 -7.80 -18.44
C ALA A 674 15.41 -8.41 -17.07
N PHE A 675 14.62 -7.74 -16.25
CA PHE A 675 14.25 -8.20 -14.91
C PHE A 675 13.00 -9.07 -14.92
N GLU A 676 11.98 -8.64 -15.66
CA GLU A 676 10.68 -9.30 -15.72
C GLU A 676 10.81 -10.76 -16.18
N ARG A 677 11.54 -10.99 -17.28
CA ARG A 677 11.75 -12.35 -17.82
C ARG A 677 12.44 -13.27 -16.83
N ALA A 678 13.41 -12.76 -16.07
CA ALA A 678 14.11 -13.56 -15.06
C ALA A 678 13.19 -13.90 -13.89
N ILE A 679 12.42 -12.94 -13.39
CA ILE A 679 11.43 -13.16 -12.32
C ILE A 679 10.38 -14.16 -12.81
N ARG A 680 9.93 -14.04 -14.06
CA ARG A 680 8.99 -14.97 -14.69
C ARG A 680 9.54 -16.38 -14.79
N ALA A 681 10.76 -16.52 -15.30
CA ALA A 681 11.45 -17.80 -15.38
C ALA A 681 11.58 -18.48 -14.01
N MET A 682 11.97 -17.72 -12.98
CA MET A 682 12.09 -18.26 -11.62
C MET A 682 10.73 -18.67 -11.04
N GLY A 683 9.69 -17.85 -11.23
CA GLY A 683 8.32 -18.17 -10.78
C GLY A 683 7.75 -19.40 -11.48
N MET A 684 8.00 -19.52 -12.79
CA MET A 684 7.68 -20.71 -13.57
C MET A 684 8.39 -21.95 -13.05
N ILE A 685 9.55 -21.87 -12.39
CA ILE A 685 10.18 -23.07 -11.79
C ILE A 685 9.64 -23.32 -10.38
N ALA A 686 9.47 -22.28 -9.56
CA ALA A 686 9.05 -22.40 -8.17
C ALA A 686 7.64 -23.00 -7.99
N GLN A 687 6.72 -22.80 -8.94
CA GLN A 687 5.32 -23.23 -8.83
C GLN A 687 5.15 -24.76 -8.80
N GLY A 688 4.08 -25.22 -8.15
CA GLY A 688 3.65 -26.61 -8.11
C GLY A 688 4.51 -27.55 -7.26
N LYS A 689 3.87 -28.24 -6.31
CA LYS A 689 4.55 -29.15 -5.38
C LYS A 689 4.84 -30.51 -6.04
N PHE A 690 5.96 -31.12 -5.70
CA PHE A 690 6.29 -32.48 -6.15
C PHE A 690 5.16 -33.48 -5.89
N GLY A 691 4.89 -34.36 -6.87
CA GLY A 691 3.87 -35.40 -6.77
C GLY A 691 2.43 -34.91 -6.92
N THR A 692 2.22 -33.61 -7.17
CA THR A 692 0.92 -33.04 -7.53
C THR A 692 0.80 -32.86 -9.04
N ALA A 693 -0.41 -32.63 -9.56
CA ALA A 693 -0.63 -32.44 -11.00
C ALA A 693 0.15 -31.24 -11.59
N GLY A 694 0.44 -30.21 -10.79
CA GLY A 694 1.24 -29.06 -11.21
C GLY A 694 2.73 -29.18 -10.88
N GLY A 695 3.15 -30.30 -10.27
CA GLY A 695 4.53 -30.58 -9.92
C GLY A 695 5.45 -30.65 -11.14
N LEU A 696 6.71 -30.26 -10.97
CA LEU A 696 7.72 -30.28 -12.03
C LEU A 696 8.13 -31.70 -12.45
N ASP A 697 7.80 -32.70 -11.62
CA ASP A 697 7.98 -34.13 -11.91
C ASP A 697 7.05 -34.65 -13.01
N GLN A 698 5.94 -33.96 -13.26
CA GLN A 698 4.97 -34.33 -14.27
C GLN A 698 5.50 -34.05 -15.68
N LEU A 699 5.35 -35.02 -16.60
CA LEU A 699 5.87 -34.93 -17.97
C LEU A 699 5.37 -33.67 -18.69
N ASP A 700 4.09 -33.34 -18.51
CA ASP A 700 3.47 -32.18 -19.14
C ASP A 700 4.05 -30.85 -18.64
N ASN A 701 4.69 -30.81 -17.47
CA ASN A 701 5.25 -29.60 -16.87
C ASN A 701 6.76 -29.42 -17.12
N GLN A 702 7.45 -30.43 -17.68
CA GLN A 702 8.91 -30.38 -17.87
C GLN A 702 9.37 -29.30 -18.87
N HIS A 703 8.48 -28.86 -19.77
CA HIS A 703 8.77 -27.77 -20.72
C HIS A 703 9.19 -26.47 -20.01
N ARG A 704 8.67 -26.23 -18.79
CA ARG A 704 8.98 -25.05 -17.95
C ARG A 704 10.49 -24.88 -17.71
N ILE A 705 11.24 -25.98 -17.63
CA ILE A 705 12.70 -25.97 -17.42
C ILE A 705 13.40 -25.29 -18.60
N LYS A 706 13.07 -25.72 -19.82
CA LYS A 706 13.66 -25.17 -21.04
C LYS A 706 13.24 -23.72 -21.24
N ASP A 707 11.96 -23.42 -21.02
CA ASP A 707 11.42 -22.08 -21.19
C ASP A 707 12.05 -21.09 -20.20
N ALA A 708 12.27 -21.50 -18.95
CA ALA A 708 12.96 -20.69 -17.95
C ALA A 708 14.42 -20.42 -18.31
N ILE A 709 15.16 -21.42 -18.81
CA ILE A 709 16.55 -21.22 -19.28
C ILE A 709 16.59 -20.21 -20.42
N ASP A 710 15.70 -20.39 -21.40
CA ASP A 710 15.60 -19.54 -22.58
C ASP A 710 15.23 -18.08 -22.20
N LEU A 711 14.34 -17.88 -21.22
CA LEU A 711 13.98 -16.56 -20.69
C LEU A 711 15.13 -15.90 -19.91
N ILE A 712 15.89 -16.65 -19.12
CA ILE A 712 17.05 -16.10 -18.40
C ILE A 712 18.18 -15.76 -19.37
N ASP A 713 18.38 -16.54 -20.44
CA ASP A 713 19.32 -16.20 -21.51
C ASP A 713 18.96 -14.86 -22.17
N LEU A 714 17.67 -14.65 -22.48
CA LEU A 714 17.17 -13.38 -23.01
C LEU A 714 17.26 -12.22 -21.99
N SER A 715 17.19 -12.54 -20.70
CA SER A 715 17.36 -11.56 -19.62
C SER A 715 18.81 -11.08 -19.55
N LEU A 716 19.78 -12.00 -19.69
CA LEU A 716 21.20 -11.69 -19.60
C LEU A 716 21.74 -11.03 -20.87
N LYS A 717 21.35 -11.50 -22.06
CA LYS A 717 21.91 -11.06 -23.34
C LYS A 717 20.84 -10.80 -24.39
N ALA A 718 21.07 -9.80 -25.23
CA ALA A 718 20.14 -9.45 -26.29
C ALA A 718 20.11 -10.52 -27.41
N ASN A 719 18.90 -10.81 -27.88
CA ASN A 719 18.45 -11.78 -28.89
C ASN A 719 19.52 -12.52 -29.75
N SER A 720 19.59 -13.85 -29.58
CA SER A 720 19.85 -14.78 -30.69
C SER A 720 18.54 -14.97 -31.46
N SER A 721 18.55 -14.86 -32.79
CA SER A 721 17.39 -14.90 -33.70
C SER A 721 16.56 -16.20 -33.70
N THR A 722 16.68 -17.04 -32.66
CA THR A 722 16.09 -18.37 -32.53
C THR A 722 14.87 -18.44 -31.61
N ASN A 723 14.47 -17.35 -30.95
CA ASN A 723 13.47 -17.41 -29.87
C ASN A 723 12.22 -16.53 -30.06
N ALA A 724 11.61 -16.62 -31.25
CA ALA A 724 10.42 -15.85 -31.63
C ALA A 724 9.17 -16.10 -30.75
N GLN A 725 9.22 -17.08 -29.84
CA GLN A 725 8.11 -17.44 -28.95
C GLN A 725 7.98 -16.54 -27.71
N TYR A 726 9.04 -15.83 -27.30
CA TYR A 726 9.08 -15.05 -26.04
C TYR A 726 9.19 -13.52 -26.24
N GLU A 727 8.42 -13.02 -27.22
CA GLU A 727 8.14 -11.62 -27.54
C GLU A 727 8.98 -10.95 -28.65
N ALA A 728 8.28 -10.53 -29.71
CA ALA A 728 8.81 -9.65 -30.74
C ALA A 728 8.72 -8.18 -30.28
N GLY A 729 9.86 -7.48 -30.23
CA GLY A 729 9.91 -6.02 -30.02
C GLY A 729 10.44 -5.54 -28.66
N PHE A 730 10.61 -6.43 -27.68
CA PHE A 730 11.23 -6.08 -26.38
C PHE A 730 12.68 -6.54 -26.35
N THR A 731 13.62 -5.61 -26.56
CA THR A 731 15.04 -5.95 -26.78
C THR A 731 15.96 -5.71 -25.59
N SER A 732 15.46 -5.16 -24.48
CA SER A 732 16.28 -4.93 -23.28
C SER A 732 16.77 -6.25 -22.67
N SER A 733 17.99 -6.21 -22.16
CA SER A 733 18.73 -7.27 -21.48
C SER A 733 19.72 -6.63 -20.50
N MET A 734 20.28 -7.40 -19.57
CA MET A 734 21.28 -6.91 -18.62
C MET A 734 22.48 -6.29 -19.36
N GLU A 735 22.95 -6.93 -20.43
CA GLU A 735 24.00 -6.38 -21.29
C GLU A 735 23.64 -4.99 -21.83
N GLN A 736 22.42 -4.80 -22.33
CA GLN A 736 21.96 -3.51 -22.84
C GLN A 736 21.82 -2.48 -21.72
N VAL A 737 21.28 -2.86 -20.56
CA VAL A 737 21.15 -1.99 -19.39
C VAL A 737 22.52 -1.49 -18.91
N PHE A 738 23.55 -2.35 -18.86
CA PHE A 738 24.91 -1.93 -18.52
C PHE A 738 25.53 -1.00 -19.57
N ILE A 739 25.30 -1.26 -20.86
CA ILE A 739 25.76 -0.38 -21.94
C ILE A 739 25.13 1.01 -21.82
N ASP A 740 23.83 1.08 -21.60
CA ASP A 740 23.09 2.35 -21.50
C ASP A 740 23.52 3.13 -20.25
N LEU A 741 23.64 2.47 -19.10
CA LEU A 741 24.15 3.08 -17.88
C LEU A 741 25.57 3.63 -18.06
N GLY A 742 26.45 2.85 -18.69
CA GLY A 742 27.83 3.27 -18.99
C GLY A 742 27.87 4.46 -19.94
N TYR A 743 27.04 4.47 -20.98
CA TYR A 743 26.92 5.60 -21.91
C TYR A 743 26.41 6.87 -21.22
N GLN A 744 25.35 6.76 -20.41
CA GLN A 744 24.77 7.89 -19.68
C GLN A 744 25.79 8.53 -18.72
N ARG A 745 26.52 7.72 -17.95
CA ARG A 745 27.57 8.20 -17.05
C ARG A 745 28.74 8.83 -17.80
N SER A 746 29.16 8.22 -18.91
CA SER A 746 30.19 8.80 -19.79
C SER A 746 29.75 10.15 -20.37
N LEU A 747 28.51 10.26 -20.83
CA LEU A 747 27.92 11.49 -21.34
C LEU A 747 27.87 12.59 -20.27
N ILE A 748 27.48 12.27 -19.04
CA ILE A 748 27.54 13.19 -17.90
C ILE A 748 28.98 13.68 -17.68
N LYS A 749 29.92 12.75 -17.57
CA LYS A 749 31.32 13.06 -17.30
C LYS A 749 31.92 13.99 -18.36
N ASP A 750 31.79 13.64 -19.64
CA ASP A 750 32.32 14.45 -20.75
C ASP A 750 31.67 15.83 -20.82
N THR A 751 30.37 15.91 -20.52
CA THR A 751 29.63 17.17 -20.50
C THR A 751 30.07 18.05 -19.32
N ASN A 752 30.29 17.47 -18.14
CA ASN A 752 30.79 18.18 -16.96
C ASN A 752 32.23 18.67 -17.14
N ASP A 753 33.10 17.86 -17.76
CA ASP A 753 34.46 18.25 -18.12
C ASP A 753 34.45 19.44 -19.10
N ASN A 754 33.53 19.47 -20.06
CA ASN A 754 33.35 20.59 -20.96
C ASN A 754 32.81 21.84 -20.25
N HIS A 755 31.78 21.70 -19.40
CA HIS A 755 31.26 22.79 -18.57
C HIS A 755 32.34 23.40 -17.68
N LEU A 756 33.24 22.57 -17.12
CA LEU A 756 34.35 23.03 -16.28
C LEU A 756 35.35 23.87 -17.09
N ARG A 757 35.71 23.40 -18.29
CA ARG A 757 36.60 24.14 -19.21
C ARG A 757 36.01 25.47 -19.63
N LEU A 758 34.72 25.49 -20.00
CA LEU A 758 34.03 26.72 -20.40
C LEU A 758 33.87 27.69 -19.22
N THR A 759 33.57 27.17 -18.02
CA THR A 759 33.51 27.96 -16.80
C THR A 759 34.86 28.62 -16.51
N GLY A 760 35.97 27.87 -16.57
CA GLY A 760 37.31 28.44 -16.40
C GLY A 760 37.65 29.50 -17.45
N PHE A 761 37.33 29.25 -18.72
CA PHE A 761 37.51 30.22 -19.81
C PHE A 761 36.73 31.51 -19.56
N TYR A 762 35.45 31.42 -19.20
CA TYR A 762 34.63 32.59 -18.92
C TYR A 762 35.04 33.31 -17.63
N GLN A 763 35.47 32.59 -16.59
CA GLN A 763 36.04 33.20 -15.38
C GLN A 763 37.29 34.02 -15.68
N GLU A 764 38.18 33.52 -16.55
CA GLU A 764 39.35 34.28 -17.01
C GLU A 764 38.94 35.55 -17.78
N ARG A 765 37.92 35.46 -18.63
CA ARG A 765 37.36 36.62 -19.34
C ARG A 765 36.71 37.63 -18.40
N VAL A 766 35.95 37.17 -17.40
CA VAL A 766 35.36 38.00 -16.35
C VAL A 766 36.47 38.73 -15.60
N ALA A 767 37.49 38.01 -15.14
CA ALA A 767 38.64 38.60 -14.46
C ALA A 767 39.34 39.66 -15.32
N GLY A 768 39.53 39.42 -16.62
CA GLY A 768 40.12 40.40 -17.54
C GLY A 768 39.27 41.66 -17.78
N LEU A 769 37.96 41.63 -17.51
CA LEU A 769 37.07 42.79 -17.65
C LEU A 769 36.84 43.52 -16.33
N GLU A 770 36.83 42.78 -15.23
CA GLU A 770 36.55 43.30 -13.90
C GLU A 770 37.78 43.75 -13.14
N ASN A 771 38.93 43.06 -13.28
CA ASN A 771 40.07 43.34 -12.44
C ASN A 771 40.80 44.60 -12.92
N ALA A 772 41.23 45.42 -11.97
CA ALA A 772 42.10 46.55 -12.25
C ALA A 772 43.54 46.05 -12.49
N ASP A 773 44.26 46.69 -13.41
CA ASP A 773 45.72 46.53 -13.48
C ASP A 773 46.33 47.20 -12.25
N SER A 774 46.73 46.39 -11.27
CA SER A 774 47.24 46.85 -9.98
C SER A 774 48.47 47.75 -10.13
N LEU A 775 49.36 47.47 -11.09
CA LEU A 775 50.55 48.28 -11.31
C LEU A 775 50.19 49.66 -11.85
N THR A 776 49.30 49.70 -12.85
CA THR A 776 48.81 50.97 -13.41
C THR A 776 48.01 51.76 -12.37
N ALA A 777 47.15 51.10 -11.60
CA ALA A 777 46.35 51.74 -10.55
C ALA A 777 47.22 52.30 -9.42
N ILE A 778 48.22 51.56 -8.94
CA ILE A 778 49.15 52.04 -7.90
C ILE A 778 49.97 53.23 -8.42
N THR A 779 50.44 53.17 -9.67
CA THR A 779 51.20 54.27 -10.29
C THR A 779 50.34 55.54 -10.38
N GLN A 780 49.10 55.41 -10.84
CA GLN A 780 48.15 56.53 -10.92
C GLN A 780 47.79 57.08 -9.54
N LEU A 781 47.65 56.22 -8.52
CA LEU A 781 47.37 56.64 -7.16
C LEU A 781 48.50 57.51 -6.60
N LEU A 782 49.75 57.10 -6.79
CA LEU A 782 50.92 57.86 -6.37
C LEU A 782 51.04 59.19 -7.11
N ASP A 783 50.75 59.21 -8.40
CA ASP A 783 50.76 60.44 -9.20
C ASP A 783 49.63 61.41 -8.79
N ASP A 784 48.41 60.91 -8.53
CA ASP A 784 47.30 61.72 -8.03
C ASP A 784 47.57 62.23 -6.61
N GLN A 785 48.25 61.47 -5.74
CA GLN A 785 48.69 61.94 -4.42
C GLN A 785 49.66 63.12 -4.56
N ARG A 786 50.67 63.00 -5.42
CA ARG A 786 51.62 64.09 -5.70
C ARG A 786 50.93 65.31 -6.31
N ALA A 787 49.99 65.10 -7.23
CA ALA A 787 49.21 66.18 -7.84
C ALA A 787 48.32 66.89 -6.81
N LEU A 788 47.78 66.16 -5.83
CA LEU A 788 46.98 66.71 -4.75
C LEU A 788 47.84 67.60 -3.83
N GLU A 789 49.02 67.12 -3.44
CA GLU A 789 50.00 67.91 -2.67
C GLU A 789 50.41 69.19 -3.40
N ALA A 790 50.74 69.10 -4.69
CA ALA A 790 51.09 70.24 -5.52
C ALA A 790 49.92 71.25 -5.64
N SER A 791 48.68 70.76 -5.75
CA SER A 791 47.47 71.61 -5.81
C SER A 791 47.25 72.37 -4.50
N TYR A 792 47.46 71.72 -3.34
CA TYR A 792 47.39 72.38 -2.05
C TYR A 792 48.48 73.44 -1.87
N GLN A 793 49.71 73.16 -2.30
CA GLN A 793 50.81 74.13 -2.29
C GLN A 793 50.48 75.36 -3.16
N ALA A 794 49.99 75.15 -4.38
CA ALA A 794 49.58 76.24 -5.27
C ALA A 794 48.43 77.08 -4.68
N MET A 795 47.45 76.44 -4.04
CA MET A 795 46.35 77.12 -3.35
C MET A 795 46.83 77.93 -2.14
N ALA A 796 47.81 77.42 -1.39
CA ALA A 796 48.45 78.14 -0.29
C ALA A 796 49.20 79.40 -0.79
N THR A 797 49.95 79.28 -1.89
CA THR A 797 50.66 80.42 -2.52
C THR A 797 49.69 81.50 -3.02
N ILE A 798 48.56 81.10 -3.62
CA ILE A 798 47.53 82.06 -4.07
C ILE A 798 46.77 82.72 -2.91
N ARG A 799 46.59 82.00 -1.78
CA ARG A 799 46.07 82.60 -0.54
C ARG A 799 47.07 83.56 0.10
N GLN A 800 48.37 83.29 0.02
CA GLN A 800 49.43 84.20 0.48
C GLN A 800 49.51 85.49 -0.36
N LEU A 801 49.15 85.42 -1.64
CA LEU A 801 48.99 86.59 -2.53
C LEU A 801 47.69 87.40 -2.29
N SER A 802 46.91 87.07 -1.25
CA SER A 802 45.74 87.87 -0.87
C SER A 802 46.17 89.20 -0.25
N LEU A 803 45.35 90.23 -0.48
CA LEU A 803 45.63 91.62 -0.11
C LEU A 803 45.96 91.83 1.39
N GLN A 804 45.66 90.85 2.25
CA GLN A 804 45.88 90.89 3.69
C GLN A 804 47.35 90.74 4.10
N ASN A 805 48.22 90.25 3.21
CA ASN A 805 49.68 90.20 3.39
C ASN A 805 50.43 91.24 2.54
N PHE A 806 49.73 92.08 1.77
CA PHE A 806 50.34 93.15 0.97
C PHE A 806 50.27 94.53 1.66
N ILE A 807 49.62 94.62 2.82
CA ILE A 807 49.64 95.76 3.74
C ILE A 807 50.51 95.36 4.92
#